data_AF-A0A7X7FVG4-F1
#
_entry.id   AF-A0A7X7FVG4-F1
#
_cell.length_a   1.000
_cell.length_b   1.000
_cell.length_c   1.000
_cell.angle_alpha   90.00
_cell.angle_beta   90.00
_cell.angle_gamma   90.00
#
_symmetry.space_group_name_H-M   'P 1'
#
loop_
_entity.id
_entity.type
_entity.pdbx_description
1 polymer ?
#
loop_
_entity_poly.entity_id
_entity_poly.type
_entity_poly.pdbx_seq_one_letter_code
_entity_poly.pdbx_strand_id
1 'polypeptide(L)'
;MIHDIHTRLSDVPSGKKCVIIKINGHGGLRKNLVEKGFVKGVVVEVMLNKQLTNLMSFHINEKEISLRRSEAAFVQVLEFDTAIKHLAAENKGISDEHIRRLAIDSSKHIHIAWIGNQATIASNYTYQSYVFHTVAIPSEYALPLPDTMVQTVEEESIHAFPDVLIHQMDATKLEEQLFYTTHLIDMNIRVVIALYNYEELLHNESALNIDWLCRLLGFPIVIVNPETKQGMDELFEVVSKLFEGSDILDKDGHLLPYLQEDELLDEHYHQINLSHRHRMHGRRTRKFLKANASDLEDHVNLHTIIRHIHIYYGAGIERGIDKLKAELLKNESARDEFAPRYLAVKLLENNKKIEDFVLQFPNYHDIVKVRDAAVNGIQNDLLDNASDAIDGARKGFIHGALKETLKTSAKSKDAGFQDKLDFLFTHKVWGYVFFVMAIFITFQATFLLGAYPMKWIESLVNLTGESLNATMANGMLKNLLIDGIIGGVGGVLVFLPNILILYFFLTFMETSGYMSRAAFIMDTVMHRIGLHGRSFIPLIMGFGCNVPAIMATRSIRNPNSRMITILINPLMSCSARLPIYLLLAGAFFPAYAGWVLFAIYFFGIFLAAILALIFKRFLFSKDEVPAVMELPPYRIPCVKSILRDTWDKAYQYLKKIGTVILLGSIIIWALSFFPRHEQTIAGHELTAEMKIEQQENSYLGHIGKFIAPTLEPLGFDWKISIALLTGVASKEIVVSTLGVLYNADLESNDNSLTERLRAEKRPDGTPAFTSAIALSLMLFVLIYFPCIATVATIKHETGSWRWALFAVFYTIALAWIISFAVYQSIAHHAIQEVAVALILFIAIIISIHYFRKSLKRKRSCQGCTACDSLQKHMNPRDCRAKERKYQNKL
;
A
#
# COMPACT_ATOMS: atom_id res chain seq x y z
N MET A 1 -1.52 -30.92 -37.58
CA MET A 1 -1.14 -30.94 -39.01
C MET A 1 -1.95 -29.98 -39.90
N ILE A 2 -3.00 -29.30 -39.41
CA ILE A 2 -3.72 -28.26 -40.19
C ILE A 2 -3.15 -26.83 -39.96
N HIS A 3 -2.29 -26.66 -38.94
CA HIS A 3 -1.83 -25.36 -38.43
C HIS A 3 -0.91 -24.54 -39.38
N ASP A 4 -0.42 -25.13 -40.47
CA ASP A 4 0.58 -24.52 -41.36
C ASP A 4 0.09 -24.25 -42.79
N ILE A 5 -1.22 -24.34 -43.04
CA ILE A 5 -1.78 -24.20 -44.41
C ILE A 5 -2.23 -22.74 -44.69
N HIS A 6 -2.25 -21.89 -43.67
CA HIS A 6 -2.75 -20.51 -43.75
C HIS A 6 -1.61 -19.54 -44.09
N THR A 7 -1.87 -18.57 -44.95
CA THR A 7 -0.92 -17.49 -45.29
C THR A 7 -1.55 -16.14 -45.00
N ARG A 8 -0.74 -15.10 -44.78
CA ARG A 8 -1.26 -13.72 -44.70
C ARG A 8 -1.57 -13.23 -46.10
N LEU A 9 -2.65 -12.46 -46.25
CA LEU A 9 -3.03 -11.88 -47.54
C LEU A 9 -1.92 -10.98 -48.12
N SER A 10 -1.07 -10.40 -47.27
CA SER A 10 0.13 -9.64 -47.65
C SER A 10 1.19 -10.42 -48.44
N ASP A 11 1.18 -11.74 -48.30
CA ASP A 11 2.24 -12.63 -48.79
C ASP A 11 1.80 -13.38 -50.05
N VAL A 12 0.51 -13.27 -50.43
CA VAL A 12 -0.06 -13.94 -51.60
C VAL A 12 0.37 -13.22 -52.89
N PRO A 13 0.96 -13.93 -53.88
CA PRO A 13 1.39 -13.31 -55.13
C PRO A 13 0.22 -12.89 -56.02
N SER A 14 0.48 -11.96 -56.95
CA SER A 14 -0.52 -11.45 -57.88
C SER A 14 -1.09 -12.56 -58.79
N GLY A 15 -2.38 -12.50 -59.09
CA GLY A 15 -3.10 -13.45 -59.94
C GLY A 15 -3.60 -14.72 -59.23
N LYS A 16 -3.47 -14.81 -57.90
CA LYS A 16 -3.95 -15.94 -57.11
C LYS A 16 -5.31 -15.66 -56.49
N LYS A 17 -6.13 -16.72 -56.41
CA LYS A 17 -7.39 -16.74 -55.65
C LYS A 17 -7.17 -17.38 -54.29
N CYS A 18 -7.77 -16.77 -53.27
CA CYS A 18 -7.70 -17.25 -51.90
C CYS A 18 -9.04 -17.06 -51.20
N VAL A 19 -9.34 -17.90 -50.19
CA VAL A 19 -10.52 -17.78 -49.34
C VAL A 19 -10.11 -17.14 -48.02
N ILE A 20 -10.87 -16.14 -47.53
CA ILE A 20 -10.62 -15.56 -46.22
C ILE A 20 -10.98 -16.57 -45.13
N ILE A 21 -10.00 -16.91 -44.28
CA ILE A 21 -10.20 -17.78 -43.12
C ILE A 21 -10.56 -16.94 -41.89
N LYS A 22 -9.80 -15.86 -41.67
CA LYS A 22 -9.82 -15.11 -40.40
C LYS A 22 -9.28 -13.68 -40.58
N ILE A 23 -9.74 -12.77 -39.73
CA ILE A 23 -9.26 -11.39 -39.65
C ILE A 23 -8.76 -11.15 -38.21
N ASN A 24 -7.46 -10.98 -38.05
CA ASN A 24 -6.76 -10.85 -36.75
C ASN A 24 -6.69 -9.39 -36.24
N GLY A 25 -7.33 -8.44 -36.91
CA GLY A 25 -7.37 -7.03 -36.48
C GLY A 25 -8.44 -6.76 -35.42
N HIS A 26 -8.29 -5.69 -34.63
CA HIS A 26 -9.25 -5.25 -33.61
C HIS A 26 -9.82 -3.85 -33.89
N GLY A 27 -10.94 -3.53 -33.21
CA GLY A 27 -11.57 -2.21 -33.24
C GLY A 27 -11.86 -1.66 -34.64
N GLY A 28 -11.39 -0.43 -34.90
CA GLY A 28 -11.66 0.31 -36.13
C GLY A 28 -11.07 -0.31 -37.41
N LEU A 29 -9.93 -1.00 -37.31
CA LEU A 29 -9.31 -1.67 -38.46
C LEU A 29 -10.21 -2.81 -38.98
N ARG A 30 -10.72 -3.63 -38.07
CA ARG A 30 -11.64 -4.74 -38.43
C ARG A 30 -12.96 -4.23 -38.98
N LYS A 31 -13.55 -3.18 -38.38
CA LYS A 31 -14.77 -2.52 -38.89
C LYS A 31 -14.59 -2.08 -40.35
N ASN A 32 -13.49 -1.37 -40.64
CA ASN A 32 -13.15 -0.91 -41.99
C ASN A 32 -12.95 -2.08 -42.98
N LEU A 33 -12.26 -3.15 -42.58
CA LEU A 33 -12.09 -4.34 -43.43
C LEU A 33 -13.43 -5.01 -43.76
N VAL A 34 -14.31 -5.16 -42.78
CA VAL A 34 -15.66 -5.74 -42.97
C VAL A 34 -16.54 -4.85 -43.84
N GLU A 35 -16.51 -3.53 -43.67
CA GLU A 35 -17.20 -2.55 -44.54
C GLU A 35 -16.73 -2.63 -46.00
N LYS A 36 -15.44 -2.87 -46.20
CA LYS A 36 -14.84 -3.15 -47.50
C LYS A 36 -15.15 -4.57 -48.02
N GLY A 37 -15.96 -5.37 -47.34
CA GLY A 37 -16.38 -6.69 -47.82
C GLY A 37 -15.37 -7.82 -47.58
N PHE A 38 -14.32 -7.59 -46.78
CA PHE A 38 -13.46 -8.67 -46.30
C PHE A 38 -14.20 -9.39 -45.17
N VAL A 39 -14.94 -10.44 -45.53
CA VAL A 39 -15.69 -11.28 -44.60
C VAL A 39 -15.21 -12.73 -44.73
N LYS A 40 -15.26 -13.47 -43.64
CA LYS A 40 -14.88 -14.88 -43.57
C LYS A 40 -15.64 -15.71 -44.61
N GLY A 41 -14.93 -16.59 -45.32
CA GLY A 41 -15.49 -17.45 -46.38
C GLY A 41 -15.61 -16.80 -47.76
N VAL A 42 -15.39 -15.49 -47.88
CA VAL A 42 -15.41 -14.79 -49.17
C VAL A 42 -14.13 -15.10 -49.95
N VAL A 43 -14.28 -15.29 -51.27
CA VAL A 43 -13.17 -15.49 -52.20
C VAL A 43 -12.63 -14.13 -52.62
N VAL A 44 -11.31 -13.98 -52.51
CA VAL A 44 -10.58 -12.77 -52.88
C VAL A 44 -9.56 -13.12 -53.95
N GLU A 45 -9.48 -12.32 -55.00
CA GLU A 45 -8.46 -12.42 -56.03
C GLU A 45 -7.46 -11.27 -55.90
N VAL A 46 -6.17 -11.59 -55.82
CA VAL A 46 -5.10 -10.59 -55.66
C VAL A 46 -4.73 -10.05 -57.04
N MET A 47 -5.07 -8.80 -57.33
CA MET A 47 -4.81 -8.19 -58.65
C MET A 47 -3.38 -7.67 -58.76
N LEU A 48 -2.91 -6.95 -57.73
CA LEU A 48 -1.59 -6.32 -57.74
C LEU A 48 -0.96 -6.37 -56.36
N ASN A 49 0.12 -7.15 -56.24
CA ASN A 49 1.02 -7.21 -55.09
C ASN A 49 2.45 -6.98 -55.60
N LYS A 50 2.88 -5.71 -55.64
CA LYS A 50 4.26 -5.31 -55.97
C LYS A 50 5.02 -5.04 -54.67
N GLN A 51 6.18 -5.67 -54.49
CA GLN A 51 6.96 -5.56 -53.24
C GLN A 51 7.39 -4.12 -52.89
N LEU A 52 7.49 -3.23 -53.88
CA LEU A 52 7.91 -1.83 -53.73
C LEU A 52 6.77 -0.86 -53.38
N THR A 53 5.51 -1.29 -53.44
CA THR A 53 4.35 -0.43 -53.14
C THR A 53 3.65 -0.90 -51.86
N ASN A 54 3.33 0.03 -50.95
CA ASN A 54 2.60 -0.29 -49.72
C ASN A 54 1.10 -0.56 -49.94
N LEU A 55 0.60 -0.39 -51.17
CA LEU A 55 -0.79 -0.63 -51.56
C LEU A 55 -0.90 -1.91 -52.37
N MET A 56 -1.92 -2.70 -52.07
CA MET A 56 -2.33 -3.89 -52.81
C MET A 56 -3.77 -3.75 -53.25
N SER A 57 -4.09 -4.21 -54.46
CA SER A 57 -5.46 -4.21 -54.98
C SER A 57 -6.01 -5.64 -55.10
N PHE A 58 -7.28 -5.77 -54.75
CA PHE A 58 -8.02 -7.01 -54.63
C PHE A 58 -9.35 -6.91 -55.37
N HIS A 59 -9.82 -8.03 -55.90
CA HIS A 59 -11.16 -8.16 -56.46
C HIS A 59 -12.04 -9.01 -55.54
N ILE A 60 -13.14 -8.42 -55.05
CA ILE A 60 -14.10 -9.04 -54.12
C ILE A 60 -15.51 -8.74 -54.61
N ASN A 61 -16.32 -9.79 -54.85
CA ASN A 61 -17.73 -9.67 -55.24
C ASN A 61 -17.99 -8.61 -56.33
N GLU A 62 -17.21 -8.66 -57.43
CA GLU A 62 -17.29 -7.74 -58.58
C GLU A 62 -16.79 -6.29 -58.33
N LYS A 63 -16.22 -5.99 -57.16
CA LYS A 63 -15.62 -4.69 -56.82
C LYS A 63 -14.10 -4.77 -56.69
N GLU A 64 -13.41 -3.75 -57.20
CA GLU A 64 -11.98 -3.56 -56.96
C GLU A 64 -11.77 -2.74 -55.68
N ILE A 65 -10.95 -3.27 -54.77
CA ILE A 65 -10.72 -2.70 -53.44
C ILE A 65 -9.23 -2.66 -53.19
N SER A 66 -8.74 -1.52 -52.68
CA SER A 66 -7.35 -1.37 -52.29
C SER A 66 -7.21 -1.43 -50.76
N LEU A 67 -6.22 -2.19 -50.30
CA LEU A 67 -5.76 -2.21 -48.90
C LEU A 67 -4.27 -1.92 -48.84
N ARG A 68 -3.82 -1.42 -47.70
CA ARG A 68 -2.39 -1.33 -47.41
C ARG A 68 -1.83 -2.72 -47.10
N ARG A 69 -0.53 -2.88 -47.28
CA ARG A 69 0.15 -4.15 -47.00
C ARG A 69 0.12 -4.50 -45.52
N SER A 70 0.24 -3.49 -44.64
CA SER A 70 0.06 -3.64 -43.19
C SER A 70 -1.36 -4.10 -42.83
N GLU A 71 -2.39 -3.51 -43.44
CA GLU A 71 -3.80 -3.90 -43.21
C GLU A 71 -4.06 -5.34 -43.68
N ALA A 72 -3.56 -5.72 -44.85
CA ALA A 72 -3.71 -7.06 -45.39
C ALA A 72 -2.91 -8.12 -44.62
N ALA A 73 -1.85 -7.74 -43.88
CA ALA A 73 -1.13 -8.66 -43.02
C ALA A 73 -2.00 -9.21 -41.87
N PHE A 74 -3.08 -8.50 -41.50
CA PHE A 74 -4.06 -8.93 -40.52
C PHE A 74 -5.13 -9.89 -41.06
N VAL A 75 -5.16 -10.14 -42.39
CA VAL A 75 -6.13 -11.07 -43.00
C VAL A 75 -5.43 -12.40 -43.28
N GLN A 76 -5.89 -13.47 -42.65
CA GLN A 76 -5.42 -14.83 -42.92
C GLN A 76 -6.29 -15.48 -43.99
N VAL A 77 -5.62 -16.08 -44.98
CA VAL A 77 -6.26 -16.67 -46.15
C VAL A 77 -5.73 -18.06 -46.46
N LEU A 78 -6.59 -18.85 -47.11
CA LEU A 78 -6.24 -20.14 -47.68
C LEU A 78 -6.08 -19.97 -49.20
N GLU A 79 -4.87 -20.16 -49.71
CA GLU A 79 -4.63 -20.16 -51.16
C GLU A 79 -5.23 -21.43 -51.80
N PHE A 80 -5.90 -21.27 -52.95
CA PHE A 80 -6.51 -22.39 -53.66
C PHE A 80 -5.49 -23.48 -54.02
N ASP A 81 -4.29 -23.11 -54.47
CA ASP A 81 -3.25 -24.06 -54.88
C ASP A 81 -2.76 -24.92 -53.70
N THR A 82 -2.60 -24.31 -52.53
CA THR A 82 -2.19 -24.99 -51.31
C THR A 82 -3.30 -25.90 -50.79
N ALA A 83 -4.57 -25.45 -50.87
CA ALA A 83 -5.73 -26.27 -50.54
C ALA A 83 -5.86 -27.49 -51.47
N ILE A 84 -5.62 -27.33 -52.77
CA ILE A 84 -5.67 -28.41 -53.76
C ILE A 84 -4.60 -29.47 -53.47
N LYS A 85 -3.37 -29.07 -53.14
CA LYS A 85 -2.30 -30.00 -52.75
C LYS A 85 -2.70 -30.83 -51.52
N HIS A 86 -3.35 -30.20 -50.55
CA HIS A 86 -3.78 -30.87 -49.32
C HIS A 86 -4.96 -31.83 -49.56
N LEU A 87 -5.95 -31.42 -50.36
CA LEU A 87 -7.10 -32.25 -50.72
C LEU A 87 -6.72 -33.43 -51.62
N ALA A 88 -5.71 -33.24 -52.48
CA ALA A 88 -5.15 -34.31 -53.31
C ALA A 88 -4.43 -35.39 -52.45
N ALA A 89 -3.81 -35.00 -51.33
CA ALA A 89 -3.22 -35.96 -50.39
C ALA A 89 -4.28 -36.76 -49.61
N GLU A 90 -5.50 -36.24 -49.48
CA GLU A 90 -6.63 -36.89 -48.79
C GLU A 90 -7.59 -37.67 -49.70
N ASN A 91 -7.31 -37.79 -51.02
CA ASN A 91 -8.17 -38.48 -52.00
C ASN A 91 -9.64 -37.96 -52.04
N LYS A 92 -9.86 -36.67 -51.76
CA LYS A 92 -11.19 -36.03 -51.85
C LYS A 92 -11.34 -35.31 -53.19
N GLY A 93 -12.58 -35.24 -53.70
CA GLY A 93 -12.88 -34.56 -54.97
C GLY A 93 -12.48 -33.08 -54.93
N ILE A 94 -11.92 -32.56 -56.02
CA ILE A 94 -11.44 -31.17 -56.12
C ILE A 94 -12.55 -30.32 -56.72
N SER A 95 -13.17 -29.48 -55.89
CA SER A 95 -14.18 -28.48 -56.30
C SER A 95 -13.99 -27.24 -55.44
N ASP A 96 -14.31 -26.06 -55.97
CA ASP A 96 -14.29 -24.78 -55.25
C ASP A 96 -15.09 -24.86 -53.93
N GLU A 97 -16.15 -25.66 -53.91
CA GLU A 97 -16.97 -25.90 -52.72
C GLU A 97 -16.23 -26.70 -51.63
N HIS A 98 -15.38 -27.65 -52.02
CA HIS A 98 -14.55 -28.39 -51.07
C HIS A 98 -13.44 -27.51 -50.47
N ILE A 99 -12.88 -26.57 -51.26
CA ILE A 99 -11.89 -25.61 -50.77
C ILE A 99 -12.53 -24.63 -49.78
N ARG A 100 -13.75 -24.14 -50.08
CA ARG A 100 -14.53 -23.32 -49.16
C ARG A 100 -14.83 -24.06 -47.86
N ARG A 101 -15.24 -25.34 -47.93
CA ARG A 101 -15.44 -26.17 -46.73
C ARG A 101 -14.17 -26.36 -45.91
N LEU A 102 -13.02 -26.59 -46.55
CA LEU A 102 -11.74 -26.69 -45.85
C LEU A 102 -11.34 -25.37 -45.17
N ALA A 103 -11.60 -24.23 -45.83
CA ALA A 103 -11.40 -22.91 -45.23
C ALA A 103 -12.32 -22.71 -44.01
N ILE A 104 -13.60 -23.09 -44.12
CA ILE A 104 -14.57 -23.04 -43.02
C ILE A 104 -14.11 -23.95 -41.86
N ASP A 105 -13.61 -25.15 -42.13
CA ASP A 105 -13.14 -26.04 -41.06
C ASP A 105 -11.87 -25.50 -40.38
N SER A 106 -10.90 -24.98 -41.15
CA SER A 106 -9.69 -24.36 -40.58
C SER A 106 -9.99 -23.13 -39.72
N SER A 107 -11.13 -22.47 -39.98
CA SER A 107 -11.56 -21.27 -39.27
C SER A 107 -12.28 -21.53 -37.94
N LYS A 108 -12.42 -22.80 -37.55
CA LYS A 108 -13.06 -23.23 -36.29
C LYS A 108 -12.10 -23.25 -35.09
N HIS A 109 -10.86 -22.81 -35.28
CA HIS A 109 -9.88 -22.64 -34.21
C HIS A 109 -9.92 -21.21 -33.67
N ILE A 110 -10.17 -21.04 -32.38
CA ILE A 110 -10.29 -19.73 -31.71
C ILE A 110 -9.23 -19.63 -30.61
N HIS A 111 -8.42 -18.58 -30.65
CA HIS A 111 -7.43 -18.28 -29.61
C HIS A 111 -8.05 -17.35 -28.57
N ILE A 112 -8.07 -17.79 -27.31
CA ILE A 112 -8.65 -17.04 -26.19
C ILE A 112 -7.54 -16.69 -25.19
N ALA A 113 -7.49 -15.43 -24.77
CA ALA A 113 -6.73 -15.04 -23.59
C ALA A 113 -7.66 -14.95 -22.37
N TRP A 114 -7.30 -15.65 -21.30
CA TRP A 114 -8.03 -15.71 -20.06
C TRP A 114 -7.32 -14.89 -18.98
N ILE A 115 -7.92 -13.79 -18.54
CA ILE A 115 -7.38 -12.92 -17.49
C ILE A 115 -8.00 -13.32 -16.15
N GLY A 116 -7.20 -13.84 -15.23
CA GLY A 116 -7.70 -14.28 -13.92
C GLY A 116 -6.78 -15.22 -13.16
N ASN A 117 -7.35 -15.95 -12.20
CA ASN A 117 -6.59 -16.89 -11.39
C ASN A 117 -6.27 -18.15 -12.21
N GLN A 118 -4.97 -18.43 -12.41
CA GLN A 118 -4.44 -19.46 -13.32
C GLN A 118 -4.88 -20.90 -12.99
N ALA A 119 -5.39 -21.16 -11.80
CA ALA A 119 -5.48 -22.50 -11.23
C ALA A 119 -6.45 -23.48 -11.93
N THR A 120 -7.22 -23.08 -12.96
CA THR A 120 -8.34 -23.90 -13.41
C THR A 120 -8.29 -24.39 -14.85
N ILE A 121 -7.59 -23.76 -15.80
CA ILE A 121 -7.81 -24.09 -17.23
C ILE A 121 -6.54 -23.87 -18.06
N ALA A 122 -5.77 -24.94 -18.28
CA ALA A 122 -4.61 -25.00 -19.19
C ALA A 122 -4.80 -26.08 -20.27
N SER A 123 -6.03 -26.32 -20.69
CA SER A 123 -6.37 -27.37 -21.66
C SER A 123 -7.19 -26.80 -22.81
N ASN A 124 -6.94 -27.25 -24.04
CA ASN A 124 -7.78 -26.93 -25.19
C ASN A 124 -9.21 -27.44 -24.93
N TYR A 125 -10.21 -26.57 -25.07
CA TYR A 125 -11.62 -26.92 -24.93
C TYR A 125 -12.24 -27.11 -26.32
N THR A 126 -13.07 -28.15 -26.48
CA THR A 126 -13.87 -28.35 -27.69
C THR A 126 -15.33 -28.14 -27.35
N TYR A 127 -15.95 -27.13 -27.96
CA TYR A 127 -17.38 -26.88 -27.81
C TYR A 127 -18.02 -26.77 -29.21
N GLN A 128 -19.05 -27.58 -29.44
CA GLN A 128 -19.64 -27.81 -30.78
C GLN A 128 -18.58 -28.20 -31.82
N SER A 129 -18.43 -27.40 -32.88
CA SER A 129 -17.42 -27.59 -33.93
C SER A 129 -16.16 -26.74 -33.71
N TYR A 130 -16.12 -25.93 -32.66
CA TYR A 130 -15.04 -25.00 -32.36
C TYR A 130 -13.99 -25.62 -31.42
N VAL A 131 -12.71 -25.35 -31.70
CA VAL A 131 -11.57 -25.70 -30.86
C VAL A 131 -11.00 -24.42 -30.26
N PHE A 132 -11.01 -24.34 -28.93
CA PHE A 132 -10.54 -23.19 -28.18
C PHE A 132 -9.14 -23.43 -27.65
N HIS A 133 -8.21 -22.55 -28.03
CA HIS A 133 -6.85 -22.51 -27.54
C HIS A 133 -6.73 -21.43 -26.47
N THR A 134 -6.63 -21.81 -25.20
CA THR A 134 -6.67 -20.89 -24.06
C THR A 134 -5.28 -20.56 -23.52
N VAL A 135 -5.05 -19.29 -23.21
CA VAL A 135 -3.81 -18.74 -22.64
C VAL A 135 -4.15 -18.07 -21.31
N ALA A 136 -3.44 -18.37 -20.23
CA ALA A 136 -3.77 -17.86 -18.91
C ALA A 136 -2.88 -16.67 -18.52
N ILE A 137 -3.44 -15.47 -18.51
CA ILE A 137 -2.75 -14.24 -18.10
C ILE A 137 -3.05 -13.99 -16.61
N PRO A 138 -2.03 -14.01 -15.72
CA PRO A 138 -2.24 -13.69 -14.32
C PRO A 138 -2.75 -12.27 -14.14
N SER A 139 -3.71 -12.08 -13.24
CA SER A 139 -4.33 -10.78 -12.94
C SER A 139 -3.32 -9.71 -12.51
N GLU A 140 -2.16 -10.10 -11.95
CA GLU A 140 -1.08 -9.20 -11.56
C GLU A 140 -0.34 -8.56 -12.75
N TYR A 141 -0.34 -9.20 -13.92
CA TYR A 141 0.25 -8.68 -15.17
C TYR A 141 -0.76 -7.96 -16.07
N ALA A 142 -2.04 -8.02 -15.72
CA ALA A 142 -3.13 -7.44 -16.51
C ALA A 142 -3.14 -5.90 -16.46
N LEU A 143 -2.59 -5.27 -15.42
CA LEU A 143 -2.51 -3.81 -15.28
C LEU A 143 -1.07 -3.30 -15.46
N PRO A 144 -0.80 -2.32 -16.35
CA PRO A 144 -1.61 -1.86 -17.48
C PRO A 144 -0.73 -1.76 -18.73
N LEU A 145 -0.40 -2.87 -19.40
CA LEU A 145 0.36 -2.80 -20.63
C LEU A 145 -0.12 -3.82 -21.66
N PRO A 146 -0.42 -3.37 -22.88
CA PRO A 146 -0.53 -4.29 -24.00
C PRO A 146 0.78 -5.07 -24.20
N ASP A 147 1.93 -4.43 -23.97
CA ASP A 147 3.24 -5.09 -24.01
C ASP A 147 3.36 -6.26 -23.03
N THR A 148 2.77 -6.19 -21.83
CA THR A 148 2.83 -7.34 -20.91
C THR A 148 1.93 -8.45 -21.40
N MET A 149 0.78 -8.15 -22.02
CA MET A 149 -0.02 -9.18 -22.69
C MET A 149 0.74 -9.79 -23.87
N VAL A 150 1.35 -8.98 -24.75
CA VAL A 150 2.13 -9.46 -25.89
C VAL A 150 3.36 -10.24 -25.44
N GLN A 151 4.13 -9.74 -24.48
CA GLN A 151 5.30 -10.43 -23.90
C GLN A 151 4.90 -11.73 -23.20
N THR A 152 3.81 -11.76 -22.42
CA THR A 152 3.34 -13.00 -21.78
C THR A 152 2.90 -14.01 -22.84
N VAL A 153 2.22 -13.56 -23.89
CA VAL A 153 1.79 -14.40 -25.02
C VAL A 153 3.00 -14.90 -25.82
N GLU A 154 4.04 -14.09 -26.03
CA GLU A 154 5.31 -14.46 -26.67
C GLU A 154 6.14 -15.43 -25.82
N GLU A 155 6.25 -15.20 -24.50
CA GLU A 155 6.93 -16.08 -23.55
C GLU A 155 6.25 -17.45 -23.44
N GLU A 156 4.91 -17.49 -23.52
CA GLU A 156 4.13 -18.74 -23.60
C GLU A 156 4.13 -19.37 -25.02
N SER A 157 5.00 -18.91 -25.93
CA SER A 157 5.20 -19.47 -27.29
C SER A 157 4.00 -19.34 -28.23
N ILE A 158 3.16 -18.32 -28.05
CA ILE A 158 2.00 -18.08 -28.89
C ILE A 158 2.32 -16.92 -29.83
N HIS A 159 2.50 -17.22 -31.11
CA HIS A 159 2.88 -16.24 -32.13
C HIS A 159 1.73 -15.34 -32.61
N ALA A 160 0.57 -15.32 -31.94
CA ALA A 160 -0.63 -14.61 -32.37
C ALA A 160 -1.40 -13.97 -31.20
N PHE A 161 -1.84 -12.73 -31.41
CA PHE A 161 -2.71 -12.00 -30.47
C PHE A 161 -4.07 -12.74 -30.30
N PRO A 162 -4.67 -12.74 -29.10
CA PRO A 162 -5.93 -13.46 -28.83
C PRO A 162 -7.13 -12.89 -29.61
N ASP A 163 -8.02 -13.77 -30.04
CA ASP A 163 -9.23 -13.41 -30.80
C ASP A 163 -10.32 -12.80 -29.92
N VAL A 164 -10.47 -13.38 -28.72
CA VAL A 164 -11.43 -12.97 -27.71
C VAL A 164 -10.73 -13.05 -26.35
N LEU A 165 -10.98 -12.05 -25.51
CA LEU A 165 -10.46 -11.99 -24.16
C LEU A 165 -11.57 -12.36 -23.18
N ILE A 166 -11.29 -13.28 -22.26
CA ILE A 166 -12.17 -13.61 -21.14
C ILE A 166 -11.64 -12.91 -19.90
N HIS A 167 -12.43 -12.00 -19.33
CA HIS A 167 -12.11 -11.35 -18.07
C HIS A 167 -12.86 -12.04 -16.93
N GLN A 168 -12.12 -12.79 -16.10
CA GLN A 168 -12.67 -13.45 -14.93
C GLN A 168 -12.83 -12.46 -13.77
N MET A 169 -14.06 -12.32 -13.30
CA MET A 169 -14.45 -11.41 -12.22
C MET A 169 -15.15 -12.17 -11.09
N ASP A 170 -14.96 -11.75 -9.85
CA ASP A 170 -15.63 -12.20 -8.64
C ASP A 170 -16.79 -11.25 -8.33
N ALA A 171 -18.00 -11.80 -8.20
CA ALA A 171 -19.21 -11.04 -7.88
C ALA A 171 -19.12 -10.27 -6.55
N THR A 172 -18.27 -10.69 -5.63
CA THR A 172 -18.08 -10.01 -4.33
C THR A 172 -17.14 -8.81 -4.41
N LYS A 173 -16.31 -8.70 -5.48
CA LYS A 173 -15.26 -7.67 -5.65
C LYS A 173 -15.41 -6.87 -6.95
N LEU A 174 -16.66 -6.63 -7.35
CA LEU A 174 -16.99 -5.97 -8.61
C LEU A 174 -16.31 -4.60 -8.79
N GLU A 175 -16.25 -3.75 -7.75
CA GLU A 175 -15.75 -2.38 -7.90
C GLU A 175 -14.26 -2.34 -8.31
N GLU A 176 -13.41 -3.13 -7.66
CA GLU A 176 -11.97 -3.21 -7.96
C GLU A 176 -11.73 -3.79 -9.35
N GLN A 177 -12.45 -4.86 -9.71
CA GLN A 177 -12.26 -5.55 -10.98
C GLN A 177 -12.87 -4.79 -12.16
N LEU A 178 -13.97 -4.06 -11.96
CA LEU A 178 -14.55 -3.20 -13.01
C LEU A 178 -13.60 -2.04 -13.37
N PHE A 179 -12.71 -1.63 -12.46
CA PHE A 179 -11.67 -0.66 -12.78
C PHE A 179 -10.76 -1.15 -13.90
N TYR A 180 -10.41 -2.43 -13.90
CA TYR A 180 -9.69 -3.03 -15.02
C TYR A 180 -10.54 -3.07 -16.29
N THR A 181 -11.82 -3.44 -16.18
CA THR A 181 -12.75 -3.43 -17.32
C THR A 181 -12.83 -2.07 -18.01
N THR A 182 -12.71 -0.95 -17.29
CA THR A 182 -12.69 0.38 -17.93
C THR A 182 -11.52 0.60 -18.90
N HIS A 183 -10.38 -0.06 -18.67
CA HIS A 183 -9.23 0.01 -19.57
C HIS A 183 -9.47 -0.80 -20.83
N LEU A 184 -10.08 -1.98 -20.68
CA LEU A 184 -10.45 -2.84 -21.80
C LEU A 184 -11.49 -2.17 -22.72
N ILE A 185 -12.40 -1.39 -22.14
CA ILE A 185 -13.35 -0.55 -22.88
C ILE A 185 -12.58 0.45 -23.76
N ASP A 186 -11.60 1.18 -23.21
CA ASP A 186 -10.83 2.15 -24.02
C ASP A 186 -10.00 1.52 -25.14
N MET A 187 -9.53 0.28 -24.94
CA MET A 187 -8.77 -0.47 -25.94
C MET A 187 -9.63 -0.98 -27.10
N ASN A 188 -10.96 -1.01 -26.97
CA ASN A 188 -11.89 -1.56 -27.97
C ASN A 188 -11.55 -3.01 -28.35
N ILE A 189 -11.23 -3.84 -27.35
CA ILE A 189 -10.99 -5.28 -27.52
C ILE A 189 -12.28 -6.05 -27.25
N ARG A 190 -12.46 -7.18 -27.94
CA ARG A 190 -13.58 -8.10 -27.73
C ARG A 190 -13.41 -8.84 -26.41
N VAL A 191 -14.21 -8.47 -25.42
CA VAL A 191 -14.15 -9.03 -24.07
C VAL A 191 -15.47 -9.72 -23.72
N VAL A 192 -15.37 -10.89 -23.10
CA VAL A 192 -16.48 -11.55 -22.39
C VAL A 192 -16.14 -11.60 -20.91
N ILE A 193 -17.05 -11.16 -20.05
CA ILE A 193 -16.84 -11.18 -18.60
C ILE A 193 -17.41 -12.50 -18.07
N ALA A 194 -16.57 -13.30 -17.40
CA ALA A 194 -16.99 -14.49 -16.69
C ALA A 194 -17.10 -14.15 -15.20
N LEU A 195 -18.31 -14.18 -14.65
CA LEU A 195 -18.62 -13.78 -13.28
C LEU A 195 -18.74 -15.00 -12.34
N TYR A 196 -17.87 -15.03 -11.33
CA TYR A 196 -17.70 -16.10 -10.36
C TYR A 196 -18.35 -15.74 -9.01
N ASN A 197 -18.58 -16.76 -8.17
CA ASN A 197 -19.10 -16.60 -6.80
C ASN A 197 -20.43 -15.83 -6.71
N TYR A 198 -21.27 -15.92 -7.75
CA TYR A 198 -22.57 -15.26 -7.77
C TYR A 198 -23.51 -15.74 -6.65
N GLU A 199 -23.40 -17.01 -6.25
CA GLU A 199 -24.16 -17.60 -5.14
C GLU A 199 -23.84 -16.90 -3.80
N GLU A 200 -22.59 -16.51 -3.56
CA GLU A 200 -22.17 -15.81 -2.34
C GLU A 200 -22.75 -14.39 -2.29
N LEU A 201 -22.87 -13.74 -3.46
CA LEU A 201 -23.56 -12.45 -3.58
C LEU A 201 -25.05 -12.57 -3.22
N LEU A 202 -25.72 -13.65 -3.67
CA LEU A 202 -27.12 -13.94 -3.31
C LEU A 202 -27.28 -14.25 -1.81
N HIS A 203 -26.32 -14.96 -1.21
CA HIS A 203 -26.33 -15.26 0.24
C HIS A 203 -26.25 -13.98 1.10
N ASN A 204 -25.64 -12.91 0.58
CA ASN A 204 -25.59 -11.61 1.23
C ASN A 204 -26.85 -10.74 0.97
N GLU A 205 -27.97 -11.35 0.56
CA GLU A 205 -29.24 -10.70 0.17
C GLU A 205 -29.05 -9.57 -0.85
N SER A 206 -27.97 -9.62 -1.63
CA SER A 206 -27.67 -8.62 -2.65
C SER A 206 -28.05 -9.19 -4.01
N ALA A 207 -28.73 -8.37 -4.83
CA ALA A 207 -29.13 -8.76 -6.17
C ALA A 207 -28.43 -7.87 -7.19
N LEU A 208 -27.72 -8.48 -8.12
CA LEU A 208 -27.08 -7.78 -9.23
C LEU A 208 -27.95 -7.93 -10.49
N ASN A 209 -28.35 -6.79 -11.07
CA ASN A 209 -29.00 -6.78 -12.38
C ASN A 209 -27.93 -6.90 -13.48
N ILE A 210 -27.67 -8.13 -13.90
CA ILE A 210 -26.66 -8.47 -14.91
C ILE A 210 -27.01 -7.84 -16.26
N ASP A 211 -28.28 -7.91 -16.68
CA ASP A 211 -28.73 -7.37 -17.97
C ASP A 211 -28.44 -5.86 -18.10
N TRP A 212 -28.69 -5.11 -17.01
CA TRP A 212 -28.41 -3.68 -16.99
C TRP A 212 -26.91 -3.40 -16.94
N LEU A 213 -26.13 -4.21 -16.21
CA LEU A 213 -24.67 -4.09 -16.16
C LEU A 213 -24.04 -4.37 -17.53
N CYS A 214 -24.48 -5.40 -18.25
CA CYS A 214 -24.07 -5.68 -19.63
C CYS A 214 -24.31 -4.47 -20.54
N ARG A 215 -25.49 -3.85 -20.46
CA ARG A 215 -25.82 -2.65 -21.26
C ARG A 215 -24.94 -1.46 -20.91
N LEU A 216 -24.61 -1.27 -19.63
CA LEU A 216 -23.78 -0.17 -19.16
C LEU A 216 -22.31 -0.35 -19.52
N LEU A 217 -21.78 -1.58 -19.51
CA LEU A 217 -20.38 -1.88 -19.82
C LEU A 217 -20.13 -2.15 -21.31
N GLY A 218 -21.16 -2.53 -22.07
CA GLY A 218 -21.02 -2.90 -23.48
C GLY A 218 -20.44 -4.30 -23.73
N PHE A 219 -20.12 -5.04 -22.66
CA PHE A 219 -19.61 -6.41 -22.72
C PHE A 219 -20.65 -7.43 -22.25
N PRO A 220 -20.70 -8.62 -22.87
CA PRO A 220 -21.50 -9.73 -22.36
C PRO A 220 -20.90 -10.25 -21.05
N ILE A 221 -21.78 -10.51 -20.07
CA ILE A 221 -21.45 -11.09 -18.78
C ILE A 221 -22.14 -12.45 -18.68
N VAL A 222 -21.37 -13.49 -18.37
CA VAL A 222 -21.86 -14.86 -18.16
C VAL A 222 -21.51 -15.28 -16.74
N ILE A 223 -22.48 -15.86 -16.02
CA ILE A 223 -22.24 -16.40 -14.68
C ILE A 223 -21.60 -17.77 -14.82
N VAL A 224 -20.46 -17.98 -14.17
CA VAL A 224 -19.70 -19.22 -14.26
C VAL A 224 -19.39 -19.74 -12.86
N ASN A 225 -19.68 -21.02 -12.62
CA ASN A 225 -19.21 -21.72 -11.45
C ASN A 225 -18.18 -22.79 -11.88
N PRO A 226 -16.88 -22.60 -11.57
CA PRO A 226 -15.81 -23.48 -12.04
C PRO A 226 -15.83 -24.84 -11.35
N GLU A 227 -16.29 -24.90 -10.10
CA GLU A 227 -16.36 -26.15 -9.34
C GLU A 227 -17.45 -27.06 -9.89
N THR A 228 -18.61 -26.49 -10.25
CA THR A 228 -19.74 -27.23 -10.81
C THR A 228 -19.74 -27.31 -12.34
N LYS A 229 -18.82 -26.59 -13.00
CA LYS A 229 -18.76 -26.35 -14.46
C LYS A 229 -20.03 -25.71 -15.05
N GLN A 230 -20.90 -25.15 -14.21
CA GLN A 230 -22.11 -24.48 -14.66
C GLN A 230 -21.77 -23.16 -15.36
N GLY A 231 -22.44 -22.88 -16.48
CA GLY A 231 -22.23 -21.65 -17.27
C GLY A 231 -21.03 -21.67 -18.23
N MET A 232 -20.21 -22.73 -18.22
CA MET A 232 -19.07 -22.85 -19.15
C MET A 232 -19.52 -23.02 -20.62
N ASP A 233 -20.57 -23.81 -20.87
CA ASP A 233 -21.11 -23.99 -22.21
C ASP A 233 -21.69 -22.69 -22.78
N GLU A 234 -22.39 -21.94 -21.92
CA GLU A 234 -22.92 -20.61 -22.24
C GLU A 234 -21.79 -19.62 -22.56
N LEU A 235 -20.71 -19.63 -21.76
CA LEU A 235 -19.54 -18.80 -21.98
C LEU A 235 -18.92 -19.06 -23.36
N PHE A 236 -18.68 -20.33 -23.73
CA PHE A 236 -18.11 -20.67 -25.03
C PHE A 236 -19.07 -20.41 -26.20
N GLU A 237 -20.39 -20.50 -25.99
CA GLU A 237 -21.38 -20.08 -26.98
C GLU A 237 -21.28 -18.58 -27.26
N VAL A 238 -21.23 -17.75 -26.20
CA VAL A 238 -21.06 -16.29 -26.32
C VAL A 238 -19.74 -15.94 -27.02
N VAL A 239 -18.65 -16.61 -26.66
CA VAL A 239 -17.35 -16.40 -27.30
C VAL A 239 -17.38 -16.78 -28.78
N SER A 240 -18.04 -17.88 -29.14
CA SER A 240 -18.20 -18.29 -30.55
C SER A 240 -18.95 -17.24 -31.37
N LYS A 241 -20.08 -16.73 -30.84
CA LYS A 241 -20.88 -15.67 -31.46
C LYS A 241 -20.07 -14.38 -31.64
N LEU A 242 -19.36 -13.98 -30.59
CA LEU A 242 -18.49 -12.80 -30.60
C LEU A 242 -17.35 -12.97 -31.61
N PHE A 243 -16.80 -14.18 -31.79
CA PHE A 243 -15.79 -14.46 -32.80
C PHE A 243 -16.33 -14.34 -34.23
N GLU A 244 -17.52 -14.90 -34.49
CA GLU A 244 -18.22 -14.88 -35.78
C GLU A 244 -18.61 -13.46 -36.24
N GLY A 245 -18.66 -12.50 -35.32
CA GLY A 245 -18.91 -11.10 -35.66
C GLY A 245 -20.37 -10.65 -35.48
N SER A 246 -21.10 -11.30 -34.57
CA SER A 246 -22.48 -10.89 -34.19
C SER A 246 -22.57 -9.49 -33.57
N ASP A 247 -21.42 -8.88 -33.26
CA ASP A 247 -21.27 -7.49 -32.84
C ASP A 247 -21.29 -6.49 -34.00
N ILE A 248 -21.11 -6.95 -35.24
CA ILE A 248 -21.00 -6.12 -36.44
C ILE A 248 -22.09 -6.47 -37.46
N LEU A 249 -22.43 -7.75 -37.58
CA LEU A 249 -23.32 -8.27 -38.60
C LEU A 249 -24.63 -8.76 -37.97
N ASP A 250 -25.76 -8.44 -38.60
CA ASP A 250 -27.06 -9.06 -38.33
C ASP A 250 -27.08 -10.51 -38.85
N LYS A 251 -28.10 -11.29 -38.48
CA LYS A 251 -28.30 -12.69 -38.92
C LYS A 251 -28.30 -12.86 -40.44
N ASP A 252 -28.67 -11.80 -41.15
CA ASP A 252 -28.71 -11.74 -42.62
C ASP A 252 -27.38 -11.27 -43.25
N GLY A 253 -26.33 -11.05 -42.46
CA GLY A 253 -25.01 -10.65 -42.94
C GLY A 253 -24.86 -9.16 -43.28
N HIS A 254 -25.82 -8.33 -42.88
CA HIS A 254 -25.77 -6.87 -43.04
C HIS A 254 -25.14 -6.18 -41.83
N LEU A 255 -24.48 -5.04 -42.02
CA LEU A 255 -23.97 -4.22 -40.90
C LEU A 255 -25.12 -3.79 -39.99
N LEU A 256 -24.94 -3.91 -38.68
CA LEU A 256 -25.95 -3.52 -37.71
C LEU A 256 -26.27 -2.02 -37.84
N PRO A 257 -27.56 -1.62 -37.82
CA PRO A 257 -27.97 -0.23 -38.09
C PRO A 257 -27.29 0.82 -37.19
N TYR A 258 -27.05 0.50 -35.92
CA TYR A 258 -26.41 1.44 -34.98
C TYR A 258 -24.93 1.71 -35.29
N LEU A 259 -24.25 0.84 -36.05
CA LEU A 259 -22.86 1.05 -36.48
C LEU A 259 -22.75 2.02 -37.65
N GLN A 260 -23.82 2.20 -38.42
CA GLN A 260 -23.93 3.18 -39.51
C GLN A 260 -24.18 4.60 -38.97
N GLU A 261 -24.71 4.73 -37.75
CA GLU A 261 -25.05 6.00 -37.09
C GLU A 261 -23.97 6.50 -36.12
N ASP A 262 -22.84 5.80 -35.95
CA ASP A 262 -21.77 6.17 -35.00
C ASP A 262 -21.17 7.56 -35.27
N GLU A 263 -21.10 8.00 -36.54
CA GLU A 263 -20.67 9.38 -36.87
C GLU A 263 -21.71 10.44 -36.45
N LEU A 264 -23.00 10.07 -36.40
CA LEU A 264 -24.11 10.96 -36.03
C LEU A 264 -24.43 10.93 -34.53
N LEU A 265 -24.11 9.85 -33.82
CA LEU A 265 -24.29 9.73 -32.37
C LEU A 265 -23.32 10.65 -31.61
N ASP A 266 -22.09 10.82 -32.08
CA ASP A 266 -21.16 11.83 -31.55
C ASP A 266 -21.72 13.25 -31.71
N GLU A 267 -22.42 13.54 -32.82
CA GLU A 267 -23.14 14.80 -33.04
C GLU A 267 -24.42 14.93 -32.20
N HIS A 268 -25.16 13.84 -31.99
CA HIS A 268 -26.42 13.83 -31.26
C HIS A 268 -26.21 14.00 -29.74
N TYR A 269 -25.16 13.39 -29.17
CA TYR A 269 -24.75 13.64 -27.79
C TYR A 269 -24.23 15.08 -27.60
N HIS A 270 -23.69 15.70 -28.66
CA HIS A 270 -23.30 17.11 -28.61
C HIS A 270 -24.51 18.07 -28.59
N GLN A 271 -25.64 17.69 -29.21
CA GLN A 271 -26.86 18.51 -29.26
C GLN A 271 -27.79 18.37 -28.05
N ILE A 272 -27.83 17.22 -27.36
CA ILE A 272 -28.73 17.00 -26.22
C ILE A 272 -28.34 17.82 -24.96
N ASN A 273 -27.10 18.31 -24.88
CA ASN A 273 -26.64 19.14 -23.75
C ASN A 273 -27.03 20.63 -23.83
N LEU A 274 -27.76 21.08 -24.85
CA LEU A 274 -28.21 22.47 -24.98
C LEU A 274 -29.72 22.70 -24.74
N SER A 275 -30.53 21.64 -24.54
CA SER A 275 -31.99 21.77 -24.41
C SER A 275 -32.56 21.58 -23.00
N HIS A 276 -31.76 21.66 -21.93
CA HIS A 276 -32.28 21.83 -20.56
C HIS A 276 -32.62 23.29 -20.22
N ARG A 277 -33.19 24.02 -21.18
CA ARG A 277 -33.95 25.26 -20.96
C ARG A 277 -35.23 25.19 -21.77
N HIS A 278 -36.33 24.82 -21.13
CA HIS A 278 -37.53 25.65 -21.01
C HIS A 278 -38.68 24.83 -20.38
N ARG A 279 -39.07 25.30 -19.20
CA ARG A 279 -40.35 25.03 -18.55
C ARG A 279 -41.42 25.74 -19.39
N MET A 280 -42.46 25.05 -19.87
CA MET A 280 -43.87 25.50 -19.89
C MET A 280 -44.80 24.61 -20.74
N HIS A 281 -46.01 24.43 -20.19
CA HIS A 281 -47.31 24.18 -20.83
C HIS A 281 -47.64 22.85 -21.55
N GLY A 282 -48.55 22.10 -20.90
CA GLY A 282 -49.93 22.01 -21.42
C GLY A 282 -50.23 20.91 -22.44
N ARG A 283 -50.90 19.86 -21.96
CA ARG A 283 -51.86 18.97 -22.66
C ARG A 283 -51.46 18.32 -24.00
N ARG A 284 -51.58 16.99 -23.97
CA ARG A 284 -51.85 16.04 -25.07
C ARG A 284 -50.71 15.75 -26.06
N THR A 285 -49.96 14.70 -25.75
CA THR A 285 -49.50 13.68 -26.73
C THR A 285 -49.15 12.38 -25.98
N ARG A 286 -50.19 11.67 -25.50
CA ARG A 286 -50.08 10.24 -25.14
C ARG A 286 -50.29 9.42 -26.41
N LYS A 287 -49.23 9.05 -27.14
CA LYS A 287 -49.33 7.92 -28.10
C LYS A 287 -48.04 7.20 -28.52
N PHE A 288 -46.85 7.52 -28.01
CA PHE A 288 -45.61 6.84 -28.49
C PHE A 288 -44.63 6.31 -27.44
N LEU A 289 -44.98 6.24 -26.15
CA LEU A 289 -44.11 5.69 -25.09
C LEU A 289 -44.87 4.73 -24.16
N LYS A 290 -45.40 3.67 -24.76
CA LYS A 290 -45.81 2.44 -24.07
C LYS A 290 -45.57 1.25 -25.03
N ALA A 291 -44.31 0.94 -25.27
CA ALA A 291 -43.94 -0.46 -25.44
C ALA A 291 -43.55 -0.91 -24.03
N ASN A 292 -44.44 -1.66 -23.38
CA ASN A 292 -44.13 -2.26 -22.09
C ASN A 292 -43.04 -3.32 -22.32
N ALA A 293 -42.17 -3.51 -21.34
CA ALA A 293 -41.19 -4.62 -21.30
C ALA A 293 -41.84 -6.02 -21.21
N SER A 294 -43.16 -6.12 -21.46
CA SER A 294 -43.95 -7.36 -21.48
C SER A 294 -44.36 -7.79 -22.89
N ASP A 295 -44.02 -7.04 -23.94
CA ASP A 295 -44.39 -7.38 -25.33
C ASP A 295 -43.21 -8.02 -26.12
N LEU A 296 -42.30 -8.69 -25.41
CA LEU A 296 -41.30 -9.61 -25.98
C LEU A 296 -41.52 -10.99 -25.37
N GLU A 297 -42.74 -11.53 -25.54
CA GLU A 297 -42.97 -12.98 -25.51
C GLU A 297 -42.49 -13.56 -26.85
N ASP A 298 -41.18 -13.71 -26.95
CA ASP A 298 -40.51 -14.72 -27.78
C ASP A 298 -39.06 -14.78 -27.29
N HIS A 299 -38.56 -15.98 -27.00
CA HIS A 299 -37.24 -16.25 -26.45
C HIS A 299 -36.10 -15.67 -27.32
N VAL A 300 -35.71 -14.42 -27.09
CA VAL A 300 -34.42 -13.90 -27.55
C VAL A 300 -33.45 -13.96 -26.39
N ASN A 301 -32.61 -15.00 -26.38
CA ASN A 301 -31.50 -15.13 -25.42
C ASN A 301 -30.66 -13.84 -25.42
N LEU A 302 -30.73 -13.09 -24.33
CA LEU A 302 -30.18 -11.73 -24.18
C LEU A 302 -28.64 -11.64 -24.12
N HIS A 303 -27.92 -12.73 -24.44
CA HIS A 303 -26.46 -12.75 -24.64
C HIS A 303 -25.97 -12.06 -25.94
N THR A 304 -26.78 -11.19 -26.54
CA THR A 304 -26.59 -10.65 -27.90
C THR A 304 -26.26 -9.15 -27.96
N ILE A 305 -26.13 -8.47 -26.82
CA ILE A 305 -25.77 -7.04 -26.81
C ILE A 305 -24.25 -6.90 -26.69
N ILE A 306 -23.57 -6.78 -27.83
CA ILE A 306 -22.16 -6.39 -27.89
C ILE A 306 -22.12 -5.02 -28.53
N ARG A 307 -21.67 -4.00 -27.78
CA ARG A 307 -21.49 -2.65 -28.32
C ARG A 307 -20.24 -2.02 -27.72
N HIS A 308 -19.51 -1.28 -28.53
CA HIS A 308 -18.47 -0.44 -28.00
C HIS A 308 -19.09 0.76 -27.26
N ILE A 309 -18.57 1.10 -26.08
CA ILE A 309 -18.96 2.30 -25.34
C ILE A 309 -17.74 3.17 -25.08
N HIS A 310 -17.96 4.47 -24.94
CA HIS A 310 -16.92 5.40 -24.52
C HIS A 310 -17.22 5.92 -23.12
N ILE A 311 -16.26 5.76 -22.20
CA ILE A 311 -16.38 6.34 -20.87
C ILE A 311 -16.09 7.83 -20.98
N TYR A 312 -17.08 8.65 -20.62
CA TYR A 312 -16.96 10.09 -20.66
C TYR A 312 -16.20 10.63 -19.44
N TYR A 313 -15.05 11.24 -19.66
CA TYR A 313 -14.20 11.77 -18.58
C TYR A 313 -14.46 13.24 -18.23
N GLY A 314 -15.38 13.89 -18.94
CA GLY A 314 -15.69 15.31 -18.75
C GLY A 314 -15.13 16.20 -19.86
N ALA A 315 -15.78 17.34 -20.09
CA ALA A 315 -15.51 18.20 -21.26
C ALA A 315 -14.08 18.75 -21.33
N GLY A 316 -13.41 18.92 -20.19
CA GLY A 316 -11.99 19.32 -20.16
C GLY A 316 -11.07 18.25 -20.72
N ILE A 317 -11.26 17.02 -20.26
CA ILE A 317 -10.44 15.86 -20.63
C ILE A 317 -10.75 15.39 -22.06
N GLU A 318 -12.03 15.31 -22.44
CA GLU A 318 -12.42 14.91 -23.80
C GLU A 318 -11.86 15.85 -24.87
N ARG A 319 -11.87 17.18 -24.63
CA ARG A 319 -11.21 18.14 -25.53
C ARG A 319 -9.70 17.87 -25.67
N GLY A 320 -9.05 17.39 -24.62
CA GLY A 320 -7.64 16.98 -24.66
C GLY A 320 -7.44 15.69 -25.47
N ILE A 321 -8.32 14.71 -25.24
CA ILE A 321 -8.32 13.42 -25.96
C ILE A 321 -8.53 13.65 -27.47
N ASP A 322 -9.49 14.48 -27.88
CA ASP A 322 -9.78 14.72 -29.29
C ASP A 322 -8.64 15.45 -30.01
N LYS A 323 -8.02 16.43 -29.35
CA LYS A 323 -6.82 17.10 -29.89
C LYS A 323 -5.66 16.12 -30.08
N LEU A 324 -5.42 15.25 -29.09
CA LEU A 324 -4.38 14.23 -29.19
C LEU A 324 -4.71 13.19 -30.26
N LYS A 325 -5.96 12.74 -30.35
CA LYS A 325 -6.41 11.84 -31.42
C LYS A 325 -6.17 12.45 -32.80
N ALA A 326 -6.47 13.74 -33.00
CA ALA A 326 -6.26 14.42 -34.27
C ALA A 326 -4.78 14.43 -34.69
N GLU A 327 -3.85 14.64 -33.74
CA GLU A 327 -2.40 14.60 -34.00
C GLU A 327 -1.88 13.16 -34.21
N LEU A 328 -2.37 12.21 -33.42
CA LEU A 328 -2.02 10.79 -33.56
C LEU A 328 -2.47 10.25 -34.92
N LEU A 329 -3.65 10.64 -35.39
CA LEU A 329 -4.22 10.19 -36.66
C LEU A 329 -3.49 10.73 -37.90
N LYS A 330 -2.61 11.74 -37.77
CA LYS A 330 -1.72 12.16 -38.86
C LYS A 330 -0.66 11.10 -39.18
N ASN A 331 -0.32 10.27 -38.20
CA ASN A 331 0.61 9.17 -38.42
C ASN A 331 -0.15 7.94 -38.90
N GLU A 332 0.31 7.41 -40.03
CA GLU A 332 -0.31 6.25 -40.65
C GLU A 332 -0.22 4.99 -39.78
N SER A 333 0.84 4.85 -38.98
CA SER A 333 1.08 3.69 -38.10
C SER A 333 0.34 3.73 -36.76
N ALA A 334 -0.34 4.83 -36.42
CA ALA A 334 -1.01 4.97 -35.13
C ALA A 334 -2.22 4.03 -34.96
N ARG A 335 -2.73 3.43 -36.05
CA ARG A 335 -3.88 2.52 -36.05
C ARG A 335 -3.50 1.04 -36.03
N ASP A 336 -2.21 0.72 -36.18
CA ASP A 336 -1.77 -0.64 -36.46
C ASP A 336 -1.83 -1.54 -35.20
N GLU A 337 -1.59 -0.97 -34.01
CA GLU A 337 -1.46 -1.74 -32.76
C GLU A 337 -2.46 -1.34 -31.68
N PHE A 338 -2.78 -0.04 -31.53
CA PHE A 338 -3.65 0.47 -30.47
C PHE A 338 -4.77 1.38 -30.96
N ALA A 339 -5.87 1.39 -30.22
CA ALA A 339 -6.94 2.36 -30.45
C ALA A 339 -6.44 3.79 -30.19
N PRO A 340 -6.67 4.77 -31.11
CA PRO A 340 -6.19 6.14 -30.93
C PRO A 340 -6.69 6.82 -29.65
N ARG A 341 -7.91 6.47 -29.18
CA ARG A 341 -8.44 6.96 -27.91
C ARG A 341 -7.62 6.44 -26.72
N TYR A 342 -7.30 5.15 -26.70
CA TYR A 342 -6.48 4.55 -25.65
C TYR A 342 -5.11 5.21 -25.55
N LEU A 343 -4.44 5.42 -26.70
CA LEU A 343 -3.16 6.13 -26.75
C LEU A 343 -3.28 7.55 -26.18
N ALA A 344 -4.31 8.30 -26.58
CA ALA A 344 -4.53 9.65 -26.08
C ALA A 344 -4.76 9.70 -24.56
N VAL A 345 -5.58 8.79 -24.02
CA VAL A 345 -5.84 8.70 -22.57
C VAL A 345 -4.54 8.35 -21.82
N LYS A 346 -3.77 7.37 -22.29
CA LYS A 346 -2.53 6.95 -21.63
C LYS A 346 -1.41 7.99 -21.72
N LEU A 347 -1.37 8.80 -22.78
CA LEU A 347 -0.48 9.95 -22.89
C LEU A 347 -0.85 11.04 -21.87
N LEU A 348 -2.14 11.29 -21.62
CA LEU A 348 -2.59 12.24 -20.57
C LEU A 348 -2.29 11.74 -19.15
N GLU A 349 -2.30 10.42 -18.94
CA GLU A 349 -1.86 9.77 -17.69
C GLU A 349 -0.33 9.71 -17.54
N ASN A 350 0.43 10.22 -18.52
CA ASN A 350 1.89 10.27 -18.52
C ASN A 350 2.57 8.87 -18.45
N ASN A 351 2.03 7.91 -19.21
CA ASN A 351 2.58 6.56 -19.30
C ASN A 351 3.84 6.52 -20.18
N LYS A 352 4.98 6.20 -19.56
CA LYS A 352 6.30 6.18 -20.22
C LYS A 352 6.40 5.20 -21.39
N LYS A 353 5.79 4.02 -21.32
CA LYS A 353 5.93 3.02 -22.39
C LYS A 353 5.16 3.43 -23.64
N ILE A 354 3.98 4.02 -23.47
CA ILE A 354 3.23 4.60 -24.59
C ILE A 354 3.97 5.81 -25.16
N GLU A 355 4.63 6.60 -24.32
CA GLU A 355 5.52 7.66 -24.78
C GLU A 355 6.68 7.10 -25.62
N ASP A 356 7.30 6.00 -25.19
CA ASP A 356 8.37 5.32 -25.93
C ASP A 356 7.90 4.76 -27.30
N PHE A 357 6.65 4.30 -27.37
CA PHE A 357 6.03 3.89 -28.64
C PHE A 357 5.80 5.10 -29.56
N VAL A 358 5.26 6.19 -29.02
CA VAL A 358 4.94 7.40 -29.79
C VAL A 358 6.22 8.16 -30.22
N LEU A 359 7.36 7.94 -29.55
CA LEU A 359 8.69 8.44 -29.99
C LEU A 359 9.06 7.99 -31.41
N GLN A 360 8.52 6.86 -31.86
CA GLN A 360 8.80 6.33 -33.21
C GLN A 360 8.09 7.14 -34.30
N PHE A 361 7.13 7.99 -33.95
CA PHE A 361 6.38 8.78 -34.92
C PHE A 361 7.13 10.06 -35.34
N PRO A 362 7.09 10.43 -36.63
CA PRO A 362 7.81 11.59 -37.15
C PRO A 362 7.33 12.93 -36.57
N ASN A 363 6.09 13.01 -36.08
CA ASN A 363 5.50 14.20 -35.44
C ASN A 363 5.50 14.12 -33.90
N TYR A 364 6.35 13.31 -33.28
CA TYR A 364 6.43 13.14 -31.82
C TYR A 364 6.42 14.46 -31.05
N HIS A 365 7.23 15.44 -31.49
CA HIS A 365 7.33 16.74 -30.84
C HIS A 365 6.01 17.51 -30.82
N ASP A 366 5.20 17.41 -31.87
CA ASP A 366 3.88 18.04 -31.93
C ASP A 366 2.88 17.36 -31.00
N ILE A 367 2.92 16.02 -30.93
CA ILE A 367 2.09 15.23 -30.00
C ILE A 367 2.40 15.60 -28.55
N VAL A 368 3.68 15.64 -28.18
CA VAL A 368 4.11 16.03 -26.83
C VAL A 368 3.68 17.45 -26.49
N LYS A 369 3.83 18.39 -27.43
CA LYS A 369 3.41 19.78 -27.22
C LYS A 369 1.90 19.89 -26.99
N VAL A 370 1.10 19.13 -27.74
CA VAL A 370 -0.36 19.08 -27.56
C VAL A 370 -0.74 18.39 -26.25
N ARG A 371 -0.05 17.31 -25.87
CA ARG A 371 -0.22 16.64 -24.58
C ARG A 371 0.03 17.60 -23.44
N ASP A 372 1.18 18.28 -23.42
CA ASP A 372 1.56 19.18 -22.33
C ASP A 372 0.61 20.37 -22.24
N ALA A 373 0.13 20.89 -23.37
CA ALA A 373 -0.89 21.93 -23.39
C ALA A 373 -2.24 21.42 -22.83
N ALA A 374 -2.64 20.19 -23.17
CA ALA A 374 -3.86 19.57 -22.65
C ALA A 374 -3.76 19.29 -21.14
N VAL A 375 -2.65 18.72 -20.66
CA VAL A 375 -2.40 18.46 -19.23
C VAL A 375 -2.44 19.75 -18.42
N ASN A 376 -1.76 20.81 -18.89
CA ASN A 376 -1.80 22.13 -18.25
C ASN A 376 -3.21 22.73 -18.26
N GLY A 377 -3.97 22.55 -19.34
CA GLY A 377 -5.38 22.98 -19.42
C GLY A 377 -6.25 22.27 -18.39
N ILE A 378 -6.13 20.94 -18.30
CA ILE A 378 -6.87 20.11 -17.34
C ILE A 378 -6.50 20.50 -15.90
N GLN A 379 -5.22 20.72 -15.61
CA GLN A 379 -4.75 21.11 -14.28
C GLN A 379 -5.26 22.49 -13.85
N ASN A 380 -5.41 23.44 -14.79
CA ASN A 380 -5.99 24.74 -14.51
C ASN A 380 -7.51 24.69 -14.34
N ASP A 381 -8.21 23.87 -15.13
CA ASP A 381 -9.67 23.75 -15.11
C ASP A 381 -10.17 22.96 -13.88
N LEU A 382 -9.47 21.89 -13.49
CA LEU A 382 -9.90 20.95 -12.44
C LEU A 382 -9.12 21.05 -11.13
N LEU A 383 -8.00 21.78 -11.08
CA LEU A 383 -7.09 21.89 -9.93
C LEU A 383 -6.45 20.55 -9.47
N ASP A 384 -6.60 19.49 -10.25
CA ASP A 384 -6.05 18.15 -10.02
C ASP A 384 -5.10 17.75 -11.17
N ASN A 385 -4.21 16.78 -10.94
CA ASN A 385 -3.40 16.24 -12.03
C ASN A 385 -4.29 15.49 -13.04
N ALA A 386 -3.92 15.49 -14.32
CA ALA A 386 -4.71 14.85 -15.37
C ALA A 386 -4.97 13.35 -15.08
N SER A 387 -3.98 12.63 -14.55
CA SER A 387 -4.13 11.23 -14.14
C SER A 387 -5.17 11.05 -13.02
N ASP A 388 -5.11 11.88 -11.98
CA ASP A 388 -6.03 11.81 -10.84
C ASP A 388 -7.47 12.10 -11.27
N ALA A 389 -7.64 13.05 -12.20
CA ALA A 389 -8.94 13.40 -12.75
C ALA A 389 -9.55 12.28 -13.60
N ILE A 390 -8.74 11.60 -14.44
CA ILE A 390 -9.17 10.44 -15.23
C ILE A 390 -9.56 9.28 -14.31
N ASP A 391 -8.74 8.98 -13.29
CA ASP A 391 -9.03 7.94 -12.30
C ASP A 391 -10.31 8.24 -11.51
N GLY A 392 -10.51 9.50 -11.11
CA GLY A 392 -11.73 9.97 -10.47
C GLY A 392 -12.97 9.75 -11.35
N ALA A 393 -12.86 10.02 -12.65
CA ALA A 393 -13.94 9.80 -13.60
C ALA A 393 -14.22 8.31 -13.86
N ARG A 394 -13.19 7.45 -13.96
CA ARG A 394 -13.36 5.98 -14.03
C ARG A 394 -14.11 5.46 -12.80
N LYS A 395 -13.67 5.85 -11.59
CA LYS A 395 -14.35 5.49 -10.33
C LYS A 395 -15.79 6.01 -10.29
N GLY A 396 -16.02 7.24 -10.77
CA GLY A 396 -17.36 7.81 -10.90
C GLY A 396 -18.28 6.99 -11.80
N PHE A 397 -17.79 6.54 -12.96
CA PHE A 397 -18.53 5.66 -13.87
C PHE A 397 -18.87 4.32 -13.21
N ILE A 398 -17.90 3.66 -12.58
CA ILE A 398 -18.09 2.36 -11.91
C ILE A 398 -19.09 2.49 -10.76
N HIS A 399 -18.93 3.50 -9.91
CA HIS A 399 -19.84 3.73 -8.79
C HIS A 399 -21.26 4.04 -9.28
N GLY A 400 -21.40 4.82 -10.35
CA GLY A 400 -22.68 5.06 -11.02
C GLY A 400 -23.31 3.76 -11.52
N ALA A 401 -22.55 2.94 -12.23
CA ALA A 401 -23.03 1.68 -12.78
C ALA A 401 -23.46 0.70 -11.69
N LEU A 402 -22.64 0.51 -10.65
CA LEU A 402 -22.97 -0.36 -9.52
C LEU A 402 -24.18 0.15 -8.73
N LYS A 403 -24.34 1.46 -8.57
CA LYS A 403 -25.50 2.03 -7.88
C LYS A 403 -26.82 1.75 -8.62
N GLU A 404 -26.78 1.64 -9.95
CA GLU A 404 -27.96 1.30 -10.74
C GLU A 404 -28.23 -0.21 -10.82
N THR A 405 -27.18 -1.03 -10.80
CA THR A 405 -27.28 -2.49 -11.03
C THR A 405 -27.34 -3.31 -9.75
N LEU A 406 -26.64 -2.88 -8.70
CA LEU A 406 -26.53 -3.61 -7.43
C LEU A 406 -27.60 -3.13 -6.45
N LYS A 407 -28.60 -3.98 -6.20
CA LYS A 407 -29.55 -3.81 -5.11
C LYS A 407 -29.01 -4.48 -3.86
N THR A 408 -28.43 -3.70 -2.96
CA THR A 408 -28.06 -4.18 -1.63
C THR A 408 -29.33 -4.25 -0.76
N SER A 409 -29.65 -5.41 -0.18
CA SER A 409 -30.65 -5.48 0.91
C SER A 409 -30.23 -4.53 2.03
N ALA A 410 -31.20 -3.82 2.60
CA ALA A 410 -30.96 -2.86 3.66
C ALA A 410 -30.20 -3.53 4.80
N LYS A 411 -28.96 -3.06 5.03
CA LYS A 411 -28.05 -3.32 6.16
C LYS A 411 -28.56 -4.38 7.15
N SER A 412 -27.89 -5.52 7.18
CA SER A 412 -28.00 -6.50 8.27
C SER A 412 -28.05 -5.78 9.62
N LYS A 413 -28.94 -6.22 10.52
CA LYS A 413 -29.15 -5.62 11.86
C LYS A 413 -27.85 -5.47 12.69
N ASP A 414 -26.80 -6.21 12.35
CA ASP A 414 -25.48 -6.14 12.98
C ASP A 414 -24.62 -4.95 12.53
N ALA A 415 -24.90 -4.36 11.36
CA ALA A 415 -24.25 -3.13 10.90
C ALA A 415 -24.57 -1.95 11.81
N GLY A 416 -25.70 -1.95 12.52
CA GLY A 416 -26.09 -0.84 13.39
C GLY A 416 -25.17 -0.63 14.61
N PHE A 417 -24.58 -1.70 15.15
CA PHE A 417 -23.65 -1.59 16.28
C PHE A 417 -22.23 -1.25 15.80
N GLN A 418 -21.78 -1.91 14.72
CA GLN A 418 -20.47 -1.64 14.11
C GLN A 418 -20.38 -0.23 13.51
N ASP A 419 -21.41 0.24 12.81
CA ASP A 419 -21.46 1.60 12.24
C ASP A 419 -21.46 2.67 13.33
N LYS A 420 -22.10 2.43 14.48
CA LYS A 420 -22.08 3.36 15.62
C LYS A 420 -20.70 3.40 16.28
N LEU A 421 -20.03 2.25 16.41
CA LEU A 421 -18.66 2.16 16.91
C LEU A 421 -17.68 2.84 15.95
N ASP A 422 -17.81 2.60 14.64
CA ASP A 422 -16.97 3.26 13.65
C ASP A 422 -17.23 4.76 13.59
N PHE A 423 -18.49 5.23 13.69
CA PHE A 423 -18.77 6.65 13.81
C PHE A 423 -18.12 7.27 15.06
N LEU A 424 -18.13 6.57 16.20
CA LEU A 424 -17.52 7.04 17.43
C LEU A 424 -15.99 7.06 17.36
N PHE A 425 -15.38 5.99 16.84
CA PHE A 425 -13.93 5.84 16.78
C PHE A 425 -13.29 6.60 15.62
N THR A 426 -13.97 6.80 14.50
CA THR A 426 -13.41 7.55 13.35
C THR A 426 -13.70 9.05 13.40
N HIS A 427 -14.50 9.51 14.36
CA HIS A 427 -14.80 10.93 14.49
C HIS A 427 -13.52 11.76 14.71
N LYS A 428 -13.42 12.91 14.03
CA LYS A 428 -12.22 13.76 13.96
C LYS A 428 -11.61 14.21 15.30
N VAL A 429 -12.38 14.22 16.39
CA VAL A 429 -11.91 14.61 17.74
C VAL A 429 -12.00 13.43 18.69
N TRP A 430 -13.20 12.87 18.87
CA TRP A 430 -13.42 11.67 19.67
C TRP A 430 -12.54 10.49 19.29
N GLY A 431 -12.22 10.28 18.01
CA GLY A 431 -11.28 9.25 17.57
C GLY A 431 -9.90 9.39 18.18
N TYR A 432 -9.33 10.60 18.21
CA TYR A 432 -8.06 10.85 18.90
C TYR A 432 -8.18 10.66 20.41
N VAL A 433 -9.30 11.06 21.02
CA VAL A 433 -9.53 10.91 22.47
C VAL A 433 -9.62 9.43 22.86
N PHE A 434 -10.45 8.65 22.17
CA PHE A 434 -10.57 7.21 22.39
C PHE A 434 -9.26 6.48 22.09
N PHE A 435 -8.51 6.93 21.09
CA PHE A 435 -7.19 6.41 20.79
C PHE A 435 -6.19 6.61 21.93
N VAL A 436 -6.06 7.84 22.40
CA VAL A 436 -5.18 8.15 23.53
C VAL A 436 -5.64 7.41 24.79
N MET A 437 -6.95 7.32 25.03
CA MET A 437 -7.51 6.59 26.16
C MET A 437 -7.23 5.09 26.07
N ALA A 438 -7.40 4.47 24.90
CA ALA A 438 -7.12 3.05 24.69
C ALA A 438 -5.64 2.75 24.96
N ILE A 439 -4.73 3.54 24.38
CA ILE A 439 -3.29 3.42 24.63
C ILE A 439 -2.94 3.69 26.10
N PHE A 440 -3.57 4.67 26.74
CA PHE A 440 -3.39 4.92 28.17
C PHE A 440 -3.80 3.71 29.01
N ILE A 441 -4.94 3.10 28.72
CA ILE A 441 -5.40 1.89 29.40
C ILE A 441 -4.42 0.74 29.19
N THR A 442 -3.91 0.52 27.97
CA THR A 442 -2.95 -0.56 27.74
C THR A 442 -1.65 -0.34 28.49
N PHE A 443 -1.10 0.88 28.52
CA PHE A 443 0.10 1.18 29.30
C PHE A 443 -0.15 1.08 30.81
N GLN A 444 -1.25 1.66 31.30
CA GLN A 444 -1.61 1.62 32.72
C GLN A 444 -1.81 0.17 33.19
N ALA A 445 -2.53 -0.64 32.42
CA ALA A 445 -2.72 -2.05 32.71
C ALA A 445 -1.39 -2.82 32.66
N THR A 446 -0.53 -2.54 31.69
CA THR A 446 0.79 -3.19 31.57
C THR A 446 1.65 -2.97 32.81
N PHE A 447 1.73 -1.74 33.32
CA PHE A 447 2.55 -1.45 34.49
C PHE A 447 1.89 -1.87 35.81
N LEU A 448 0.58 -1.66 35.95
CA LEU A 448 -0.13 -2.01 37.17
C LEU A 448 -0.19 -3.53 37.36
N LEU A 449 -0.62 -4.27 36.32
CA LEU A 449 -0.70 -5.73 36.38
C LEU A 449 0.68 -6.37 36.36
N GLY A 450 1.62 -5.77 35.62
CA GLY A 450 2.97 -6.29 35.47
C GLY A 450 3.87 -6.12 36.70
N ALA A 451 3.60 -5.13 37.55
CA ALA A 451 4.35 -4.94 38.80
C ALA A 451 4.25 -6.13 39.77
N TYR A 452 3.14 -6.88 39.78
CA TYR A 452 2.98 -8.04 40.66
C TYR A 452 3.89 -9.22 40.24
N PRO A 453 3.82 -9.72 38.99
CA PRO A 453 4.75 -10.76 38.55
C PRO A 453 6.21 -10.33 38.58
N MET A 454 6.50 -9.05 38.30
CA MET A 454 7.85 -8.49 38.37
C MET A 454 8.46 -8.70 39.77
N LYS A 455 7.72 -8.35 40.83
CA LYS A 455 8.17 -8.55 42.22
C LYS A 455 8.33 -10.02 42.60
N TRP A 456 7.50 -10.91 42.07
CA TRP A 456 7.63 -12.35 42.33
C TRP A 456 8.91 -12.92 41.71
N ILE A 457 9.22 -12.53 40.48
CA ILE A 457 10.46 -12.95 39.81
C ILE A 457 11.67 -12.33 40.51
N GLU A 458 11.62 -11.05 40.87
CA GLU A 458 12.69 -10.37 41.62
C GLU A 458 12.96 -11.06 42.96
N SER A 459 11.91 -11.40 43.72
CA SER A 459 12.04 -12.15 44.96
C SER A 459 12.65 -13.55 44.73
N LEU A 460 12.24 -14.25 43.67
CA LEU A 460 12.81 -15.56 43.33
C LEU A 460 14.29 -15.49 42.93
N VAL A 461 14.68 -14.45 42.19
CA VAL A 461 16.09 -14.18 41.84
C VAL A 461 16.91 -13.83 43.08
N ASN A 462 16.37 -13.01 43.99
CA ASN A 462 17.06 -12.65 45.23
C ASN A 462 17.22 -13.85 46.16
N LEU A 463 16.17 -14.67 46.34
CA LEU A 463 16.21 -15.89 47.14
C LEU A 463 17.23 -16.89 46.61
N THR A 464 17.31 -17.05 45.28
CA THR A 464 18.33 -17.93 44.67
C THR A 464 19.74 -17.36 44.83
N GLY A 465 19.91 -16.04 44.70
CA GLY A 465 21.18 -15.36 44.97
C GLY A 465 21.65 -15.50 46.42
N GLU A 466 20.77 -15.27 47.40
CA GLU A 466 21.04 -15.41 48.83
C GLU A 466 21.33 -16.87 49.22
N SER A 467 20.58 -17.83 48.67
CA SER A 467 20.80 -19.26 48.92
C SER A 467 22.17 -19.74 48.42
N LEU A 468 22.59 -19.27 47.23
CA LEU A 468 23.94 -19.51 46.71
C LEU A 468 25.02 -18.77 47.52
N ASN A 469 24.70 -17.58 48.04
CA ASN A 469 25.62 -16.83 48.88
C ASN A 469 25.91 -17.56 50.21
N ALA A 470 24.89 -18.19 50.79
CA ALA A 470 24.99 -18.93 52.05
C ALA A 470 25.67 -20.30 51.91
N THR A 471 25.61 -20.94 50.74
CA THR A 471 26.12 -22.31 50.52
C THR A 471 27.53 -22.36 49.92
N MET A 472 27.97 -21.31 49.22
CA MET A 472 29.26 -21.30 48.52
C MET A 472 30.33 -20.46 49.23
N ALA A 473 31.55 -21.01 49.29
CA ALA A 473 32.73 -20.28 49.77
C ALA A 473 33.07 -19.08 48.86
N ASN A 474 33.62 -18.02 49.46
CA ASN A 474 33.97 -16.80 48.73
C ASN A 474 35.04 -17.10 47.67
N GLY A 475 34.71 -16.83 46.40
CA GLY A 475 35.58 -17.14 45.27
C GLY A 475 35.08 -16.56 43.96
N MET A 476 35.92 -16.60 42.92
CA MET A 476 35.60 -16.05 41.59
C MET A 476 34.33 -16.68 40.98
N LEU A 477 34.15 -17.99 41.17
CA LEU A 477 32.99 -18.72 40.64
C LEU A 477 31.69 -18.32 41.33
N LYS A 478 31.73 -17.99 42.63
CA LYS A 478 30.59 -17.46 43.38
C LYS A 478 30.16 -16.09 42.83
N ASN A 479 31.10 -15.17 42.64
CA ASN A 479 30.80 -13.83 42.10
C ASN A 479 30.31 -13.88 40.64
N LEU A 480 30.85 -14.79 39.82
CA LEU A 480 30.36 -14.99 38.45
C LEU A 480 28.90 -15.48 38.43
N LEU A 481 28.58 -16.47 39.28
CA LEU A 481 27.24 -17.02 39.34
C LEU A 481 26.23 -16.01 39.89
N ILE A 482 26.55 -15.31 40.98
CA ILE A 482 25.65 -14.38 41.64
C ILE A 482 25.55 -13.06 40.85
N ASP A 483 26.67 -12.35 40.66
CA ASP A 483 26.66 -11.00 40.07
C ASP A 483 26.61 -11.04 38.53
N GLY A 484 27.28 -12.02 37.91
CA GLY A 484 27.37 -12.13 36.45
C GLY A 484 26.14 -12.80 35.81
N ILE A 485 25.78 -14.00 36.28
CA ILE A 485 24.73 -14.83 35.65
C ILE A 485 23.37 -14.55 36.27
N ILE A 486 23.21 -14.69 37.59
CA ILE A 486 21.89 -14.55 38.26
C ILE A 486 21.43 -13.09 38.23
N GLY A 487 22.31 -12.13 38.56
CA GLY A 487 22.00 -10.71 38.43
C GLY A 487 21.69 -10.30 36.99
N GLY A 488 22.49 -10.77 36.02
CA GLY A 488 22.31 -10.47 34.60
C GLY A 488 21.03 -11.06 33.99
N VAL A 489 20.79 -12.37 34.18
CA VAL A 489 19.60 -13.08 33.68
C VAL A 489 18.35 -12.66 34.46
N GLY A 490 18.48 -12.44 35.77
CA GLY A 490 17.42 -11.94 36.63
C GLY A 490 16.89 -10.61 36.15
N GLY A 491 17.76 -9.67 35.77
CA GLY A 491 17.37 -8.40 35.16
C GLY A 491 16.43 -8.59 33.96
N VAL A 492 16.75 -9.50 33.03
CA VAL A 492 15.93 -9.77 31.84
C VAL A 492 14.60 -10.43 32.18
N LEU A 493 14.62 -11.41 33.08
CA LEU A 493 13.42 -12.18 33.45
C LEU A 493 12.40 -11.32 34.19
N VAL A 494 12.86 -10.36 35.00
CA VAL A 494 12.01 -9.46 35.78
C VAL A 494 11.11 -8.59 34.87
N PHE A 495 11.56 -8.21 33.66
CA PHE A 495 10.74 -7.43 32.70
C PHE A 495 9.85 -8.26 31.79
N LEU A 496 10.07 -9.58 31.71
CA LEU A 496 9.32 -10.47 30.83
C LEU A 496 7.79 -10.36 31.01
N PRO A 497 7.22 -10.27 32.24
CA PRO A 497 5.78 -10.17 32.42
C PRO A 497 5.17 -8.90 31.83
N ASN A 498 5.83 -7.75 31.99
CA ASN A 498 5.38 -6.48 31.44
C ASN A 498 5.32 -6.55 29.90
N ILE A 499 6.33 -7.15 29.28
CA ILE A 499 6.39 -7.34 27.83
C ILE A 499 5.25 -8.26 27.36
N LEU A 500 4.95 -9.33 28.10
CA LEU A 500 3.86 -10.27 27.76
C LEU A 500 2.48 -9.61 27.83
N ILE A 501 2.23 -8.85 28.89
CA ILE A 501 0.96 -8.13 29.06
C ILE A 501 0.80 -7.08 27.95
N LEU A 502 1.88 -6.37 27.60
CA LEU A 502 1.87 -5.44 26.48
C LEU A 502 1.53 -6.15 25.16
N TYR A 503 2.18 -7.28 24.85
CA TYR A 503 1.88 -8.05 23.63
C TYR A 503 0.45 -8.60 23.60
N PHE A 504 -0.07 -9.03 24.75
CA PHE A 504 -1.44 -9.45 24.88
C PHE A 504 -2.40 -8.33 24.46
N PHE A 505 -2.24 -7.12 25.01
CA PHE A 505 -3.07 -5.97 24.66
C PHE A 505 -2.89 -5.50 23.21
N LEU A 506 -1.66 -5.49 22.69
CA LEU A 506 -1.41 -5.13 21.29
C LEU A 506 -2.04 -6.14 20.33
N THR A 507 -1.90 -7.44 20.61
CA THR A 507 -2.51 -8.51 19.80
C THR A 507 -4.03 -8.46 19.89
N PHE A 508 -4.59 -8.09 21.05
CA PHE A 508 -6.01 -7.82 21.22
C PHE A 508 -6.50 -6.62 20.37
N MET A 509 -5.76 -5.50 20.35
CA MET A 509 -6.10 -4.34 19.53
C MET A 509 -5.95 -4.60 18.02
N GLU A 510 -5.00 -5.46 17.65
CA GLU A 510 -4.77 -5.89 16.26
C GLU A 510 -5.89 -6.83 15.78
N THR A 511 -6.20 -7.87 16.56
CA THR A 511 -7.24 -8.86 16.22
C THR A 511 -8.67 -8.33 16.30
N SER A 512 -8.92 -7.30 17.12
CA SER A 512 -10.21 -6.59 17.14
C SER A 512 -10.43 -5.67 15.93
N GLY A 513 -9.39 -5.43 15.11
CA GLY A 513 -9.48 -4.50 13.97
C GLY A 513 -9.33 -3.02 14.36
N TYR A 514 -9.19 -2.70 15.65
CA TYR A 514 -9.02 -1.33 16.13
C TYR A 514 -7.75 -0.66 15.55
N MET A 515 -6.65 -1.42 15.40
CA MET A 515 -5.39 -0.89 14.85
C MET A 515 -5.54 -0.31 13.43
N SER A 516 -6.43 -0.86 12.61
CA SER A 516 -6.70 -0.32 11.27
C SER A 516 -7.39 1.06 11.32
N ARG A 517 -8.33 1.27 12.27
CA ARG A 517 -8.98 2.58 12.49
C ARG A 517 -8.02 3.60 13.10
N ALA A 518 -7.22 3.17 14.07
CA ALA A 518 -6.18 3.99 14.67
C ALA A 518 -5.19 4.50 13.61
N ALA A 519 -4.74 3.62 12.72
CA ALA A 519 -3.86 3.98 11.60
C ALA A 519 -4.56 4.96 10.64
N PHE A 520 -5.84 4.77 10.33
CA PHE A 520 -6.61 5.69 9.48
C PHE A 520 -6.71 7.11 10.08
N ILE A 521 -7.04 7.22 11.38
CA ILE A 521 -7.12 8.51 12.09
C ILE A 521 -5.74 9.21 12.13
N MET A 522 -4.68 8.41 12.22
CA MET A 522 -3.31 8.88 12.36
C MET A 522 -2.63 9.12 11.02
N ASP A 523 -3.21 8.64 9.92
CA ASP A 523 -2.74 8.86 8.56
C ASP A 523 -2.61 10.35 8.26
N THR A 524 -3.58 11.16 8.68
CA THR A 524 -3.52 12.62 8.52
C THR A 524 -2.32 13.25 9.23
N VAL A 525 -1.89 12.69 10.37
CA VAL A 525 -0.74 13.19 11.13
C VAL A 525 0.56 12.67 10.54
N MET A 526 0.60 11.38 10.22
CA MET A 526 1.78 10.71 9.67
C MET A 526 2.12 11.23 8.28
N HIS A 527 1.14 11.42 7.40
CA HIS A 527 1.37 11.91 6.05
C HIS A 527 1.94 13.35 6.06
N ARG A 528 1.61 14.16 7.08
CA ARG A 528 2.26 15.47 7.29
C ARG A 528 3.71 15.37 7.71
N ILE A 529 4.08 14.34 8.47
CA ILE A 529 5.47 14.00 8.79
C ILE A 529 6.16 13.33 7.58
N GLY A 530 5.37 12.96 6.58
CA GLY A 530 5.81 12.35 5.33
C GLY A 530 5.91 10.83 5.40
N LEU A 531 5.22 10.21 6.35
CA LEU A 531 5.13 8.76 6.56
C LEU A 531 3.70 8.27 6.29
N HIS A 532 3.57 7.03 5.83
CA HIS A 532 2.29 6.33 5.74
C HIS A 532 1.63 6.11 7.12
N GLY A 533 0.30 6.17 7.24
CA GLY A 533 -0.44 6.00 8.51
C GLY A 533 -0.15 4.71 9.28
N ARG A 534 0.19 3.61 8.59
CA ARG A 534 0.64 2.35 9.23
C ARG A 534 1.97 2.46 9.99
N SER A 535 2.80 3.46 9.67
CA SER A 535 4.07 3.74 10.37
C SER A 535 3.86 4.11 11.84
N PHE A 536 2.67 4.62 12.16
CA PHE A 536 2.27 4.96 13.51
C PHE A 536 2.24 3.75 14.46
N ILE A 537 1.83 2.58 13.96
CA ILE A 537 1.65 1.37 14.77
C ILE A 537 3.00 0.96 15.42
N PRO A 538 4.09 0.76 14.64
CA PRO A 538 5.44 0.58 15.20
C PRO A 538 5.89 1.66 16.17
N LEU A 539 5.61 2.93 15.91
CA LEU A 539 6.14 4.03 16.73
C LEU A 539 5.56 4.03 18.15
N ILE A 540 4.27 3.71 18.30
CA ILE A 540 3.67 3.59 19.63
C ILE A 540 4.18 2.37 20.36
N MET A 541 4.31 1.25 19.66
CA MET A 541 4.88 0.04 20.26
C MET A 541 6.29 0.31 20.82
N GLY A 542 7.03 1.27 20.25
CA GLY A 542 8.36 1.70 20.71
C GLY A 542 8.37 2.25 22.15
N PHE A 543 7.31 2.90 22.62
CA PHE A 543 7.21 3.33 24.03
C PHE A 543 7.17 2.17 25.02
N GLY A 544 6.73 1.00 24.57
CA GLY A 544 6.89 -0.24 25.31
C GLY A 544 8.31 -0.77 25.15
N CYS A 545 8.63 -1.28 23.96
CA CYS A 545 9.93 -1.82 23.63
C CYS A 545 10.26 -1.64 22.15
N ASN A 546 11.47 -1.14 21.85
CA ASN A 546 11.91 -0.88 20.48
C ASN A 546 12.10 -2.15 19.64
N VAL A 547 12.35 -3.31 20.26
CA VAL A 547 12.53 -4.59 19.55
C VAL A 547 11.27 -5.00 18.77
N PRO A 548 10.11 -5.26 19.42
CA PRO A 548 8.90 -5.59 18.69
C PRO A 548 8.38 -4.48 17.79
N ALA A 549 8.58 -3.24 18.23
CA ALA A 549 8.21 -2.07 17.48
C ALA A 549 8.87 -2.09 16.09
N ILE A 550 10.17 -2.39 16.03
CA ILE A 550 10.91 -2.52 14.78
C ILE A 550 10.45 -3.74 13.97
N MET A 551 10.15 -4.88 14.60
CA MET A 551 9.60 -6.05 13.88
C MET A 551 8.22 -5.76 13.26
N ALA A 552 7.38 -4.96 13.94
CA ALA A 552 6.05 -4.58 13.46
C ALA A 552 6.11 -3.67 12.20
N THR A 553 7.28 -3.11 11.87
CA THR A 553 7.46 -2.31 10.64
C THR A 553 7.26 -3.12 9.35
N ARG A 554 7.24 -4.47 9.42
CA ARG A 554 6.87 -5.35 8.30
C ARG A 554 5.47 -5.09 7.74
N SER A 555 4.57 -4.49 8.53
CA SER A 555 3.23 -4.08 8.09
C SER A 555 3.24 -2.90 7.09
N ILE A 556 4.38 -2.19 6.96
CA ILE A 556 4.56 -1.04 6.07
C ILE A 556 5.05 -1.54 4.71
N ARG A 557 4.20 -1.42 3.68
CA ARG A 557 4.49 -1.91 2.31
C ARG A 557 5.58 -1.09 1.61
N ASN A 558 5.63 0.23 1.82
CA ASN A 558 6.62 1.10 1.19
C ASN A 558 8.00 0.93 1.89
N PRO A 559 9.05 0.52 1.16
CA PRO A 559 10.37 0.29 1.75
C PRO A 559 11.00 1.56 2.37
N ASN A 560 10.73 2.74 1.80
CA ASN A 560 11.28 4.01 2.29
C ASN A 560 10.65 4.39 3.63
N SER A 561 9.32 4.39 3.71
CA SER A 561 8.59 4.71 4.95
C SER A 561 8.89 3.67 6.03
N ARG A 562 9.07 2.38 5.64
CA ARG A 562 9.53 1.33 6.55
C ARG A 562 10.91 1.64 7.12
N MET A 563 11.88 1.99 6.28
CA MET A 563 13.25 2.29 6.73
C MET A 563 13.29 3.51 7.65
N ILE A 564 12.60 4.61 7.31
CA ILE A 564 12.52 5.79 8.16
C ILE A 564 11.92 5.42 9.52
N THR A 565 10.84 4.63 9.53
CA THR A 565 10.19 4.17 10.77
C THR A 565 11.11 3.32 11.63
N ILE A 566 11.90 2.41 11.03
CA ILE A 566 12.92 1.62 11.75
C ILE A 566 13.96 2.54 12.40
N LEU A 567 14.45 3.54 11.65
CA LEU A 567 15.50 4.43 12.11
C LEU A 567 15.05 5.38 13.21
N ILE A 568 13.81 5.89 13.19
CA ILE A 568 13.32 6.83 14.22
C ILE A 568 12.75 6.13 15.46
N ASN A 569 12.46 4.82 15.39
CA ASN A 569 11.88 4.06 16.51
C ASN A 569 12.70 4.16 17.82
N PRO A 570 14.05 4.05 17.81
CA PRO A 570 14.88 4.17 19.01
C PRO A 570 14.72 5.46 19.82
N LEU A 571 14.22 6.53 19.20
CA LEU A 571 13.97 7.83 19.82
C LEU A 571 12.68 7.84 20.65
N MET A 572 11.82 6.85 20.46
CA MET A 572 10.68 6.60 21.35
C MET A 572 11.21 6.08 22.68
N SER A 573 10.74 6.68 23.78
CA SER A 573 11.23 6.33 25.11
C SER A 573 10.60 5.02 25.58
N CYS A 574 11.37 3.94 25.52
CA CYS A 574 10.95 2.64 26.02
C CYS A 574 10.85 2.61 27.56
N SER A 575 10.08 1.64 28.08
CA SER A 575 9.83 1.48 29.52
C SER A 575 11.10 1.27 30.36
N ALA A 576 12.14 0.66 29.79
CA ALA A 576 13.40 0.40 30.47
C ALA A 576 14.18 1.68 30.85
N ARG A 577 13.83 2.84 30.26
CA ARG A 577 14.43 4.14 30.61
C ARG A 577 13.73 4.83 31.79
N LEU A 578 12.49 4.42 32.10
CA LEU A 578 11.65 5.07 33.10
C LEU A 578 12.27 5.07 34.52
N PRO A 579 12.93 4.00 35.01
CA PRO A 579 13.58 4.03 36.33
C PRO A 579 14.65 5.12 36.45
N ILE A 580 15.42 5.38 35.39
CA ILE A 580 16.44 6.44 35.36
C ILE A 580 15.78 7.81 35.50
N TYR A 581 14.71 8.04 34.75
CA TYR A 581 13.99 9.31 34.80
C TYR A 581 13.32 9.53 36.16
N LEU A 582 12.72 8.49 36.76
CA LEU A 582 12.12 8.60 38.09
C LEU A 582 13.18 8.92 39.15
N LEU A 583 14.33 8.23 39.10
CA LEU A 583 15.44 8.49 40.01
C LEU A 583 15.94 9.94 39.89
N LEU A 584 16.27 10.38 38.67
CA LEU A 584 16.85 11.71 38.44
C LEU A 584 15.83 12.84 38.59
N ALA A 585 14.58 12.66 38.13
CA ALA A 585 13.54 13.66 38.29
C ALA A 585 13.09 13.78 39.76
N GLY A 586 12.97 12.66 40.48
CA GLY A 586 12.71 12.66 41.92
C GLY A 586 13.86 13.28 42.72
N ALA A 587 15.10 13.02 42.29
CA ALA A 587 16.29 13.56 42.91
C ALA A 587 16.53 15.04 42.61
N PHE A 588 16.27 15.58 41.43
CA PHE A 588 16.65 16.97 41.16
C PHE A 588 15.45 17.91 40.98
N PHE A 589 14.25 17.37 40.76
CA PHE A 589 13.03 18.16 40.49
C PHE A 589 11.81 17.66 41.30
N PRO A 590 11.89 17.51 42.63
CA PRO A 590 10.84 16.86 43.42
C PRO A 590 9.45 17.52 43.30
N ALA A 591 9.39 18.85 43.18
CA ALA A 591 8.12 19.58 43.03
C ALA A 591 7.48 19.44 41.63
N TYR A 592 8.26 19.13 40.60
CA TYR A 592 7.82 19.13 39.20
C TYR A 592 8.20 17.85 38.44
N ALA A 593 8.55 16.76 39.14
CA ALA A 593 9.08 15.54 38.54
C ALA A 593 8.17 14.97 37.43
N GLY A 594 6.84 15.03 37.64
CA GLY A 594 5.86 14.62 36.63
C GLY A 594 5.88 15.48 35.36
N TRP A 595 6.08 16.79 35.49
CA TRP A 595 6.20 17.70 34.35
C TRP A 595 7.52 17.50 33.59
N VAL A 596 8.62 17.24 34.31
CA VAL A 596 9.92 16.92 33.70
C VAL A 596 9.82 15.61 32.90
N LEU A 597 9.20 14.59 33.48
CA LEU A 597 8.95 13.31 32.80
C LEU A 597 8.10 13.52 31.54
N PHE A 598 7.00 14.26 31.64
CA PHE A 598 6.15 14.59 30.49
C PHE A 598 6.93 15.31 29.38
N ALA A 599 7.77 16.30 29.76
CA ALA A 599 8.57 17.06 28.81
C ALA A 599 9.59 16.17 28.07
N ILE A 600 10.24 15.22 28.75
CA ILE A 600 11.21 14.29 28.15
C ILE A 600 10.52 13.37 27.12
N TYR A 601 9.36 12.80 27.46
CA TYR A 601 8.61 11.93 26.54
C TYR A 601 8.14 12.70 25.31
N PHE A 602 7.62 13.91 25.49
CA PHE A 602 7.20 14.76 24.37
C PHE A 602 8.39 15.18 23.50
N PHE A 603 9.52 15.51 24.11
CA PHE A 603 10.74 15.86 23.41
C PHE A 603 11.24 14.72 22.50
N GLY A 604 11.17 13.47 22.96
CA GLY A 604 11.48 12.29 22.13
C GLY A 604 10.58 12.17 20.88
N ILE A 605 9.27 12.34 21.04
CA ILE A 605 8.31 12.34 19.91
C ILE A 605 8.62 13.46 18.93
N PHE A 606 8.87 14.66 19.45
CA PHE A 606 9.16 15.84 18.65
C PHE A 606 10.45 15.66 17.84
N LEU A 607 11.51 15.15 18.48
CA LEU A 607 12.79 14.86 17.83
C LEU A 607 12.64 13.79 16.74
N ALA A 608 11.87 12.73 17.00
CA ALA A 608 11.57 11.70 16.02
C ALA A 608 10.84 12.27 14.78
N ALA A 609 9.90 13.19 14.99
CA ALA A 609 9.19 13.86 13.88
C ALA A 609 10.13 14.75 13.04
N ILE A 610 11.04 15.49 13.68
CA ILE A 610 12.06 16.29 12.97
C ILE A 610 12.97 15.38 12.15
N LEU A 611 13.48 14.30 12.74
CA LEU A 611 14.38 13.39 12.04
C LEU A 611 13.68 12.63 10.90
N ALA A 612 12.40 12.28 11.05
CA ALA A 612 11.62 11.71 9.96
C ALA A 612 11.57 12.65 8.75
N LEU A 613 11.34 13.95 8.97
CA LEU A 613 11.33 14.96 7.91
C LEU A 613 12.71 15.13 7.25
N ILE A 614 13.78 15.11 8.06
CA ILE A 614 15.17 15.19 7.57
C ILE A 614 15.49 13.96 6.73
N PHE A 615 15.23 12.75 7.23
CA PHE A 615 15.51 11.51 6.50
C PHE A 615 14.70 11.39 5.22
N LYS A 616 13.42 11.82 5.21
CA LYS A 616 12.64 11.88 3.98
C LYS A 616 13.28 12.80 2.95
N ARG A 617 13.71 13.99 3.36
CA ARG A 617 14.29 14.97 2.43
C ARG A 617 15.67 14.56 1.91
N PHE A 618 16.51 13.97 2.76
CA PHE A 618 17.93 13.73 2.44
C PHE A 618 18.27 12.28 2.07
N LEU A 619 17.53 11.28 2.57
CA LEU A 619 17.84 9.85 2.35
C LEU A 619 16.85 9.16 1.39
N PHE A 620 15.56 9.54 1.39
CA PHE A 620 14.52 8.78 0.67
C PHE A 620 13.45 9.68 -0.01
N SER A 621 13.68 10.09 -1.27
CA SER A 621 12.85 11.07 -1.99
C SER A 621 11.74 10.52 -2.91
N LYS A 622 11.39 9.23 -2.87
CA LYS A 622 10.31 8.70 -3.73
C LYS A 622 8.94 8.82 -3.08
N ASP A 623 7.94 9.25 -3.87
CA ASP A 623 6.57 9.52 -3.43
C ASP A 623 5.84 8.25 -2.98
N GLU A 624 4.98 8.44 -1.98
CA GLU A 624 4.08 7.42 -1.46
C GLU A 624 2.88 7.32 -2.40
N VAL A 625 2.72 6.16 -3.07
CA VAL A 625 1.48 5.85 -3.80
C VAL A 625 0.31 5.91 -2.79
N PRO A 626 -0.79 6.63 -3.07
CA PRO A 626 -1.96 6.63 -2.22
C PRO A 626 -2.51 5.21 -2.13
N ALA A 627 -2.19 4.51 -1.05
CA ALA A 627 -2.77 3.21 -0.78
C ALA A 627 -4.21 3.43 -0.31
N VAL A 628 -5.19 3.01 -1.11
CA VAL A 628 -6.57 2.89 -0.65
C VAL A 628 -6.57 1.90 0.50
N MET A 629 -6.80 2.40 1.71
CA MET A 629 -6.85 1.55 2.90
C MET A 629 -8.29 1.08 3.08
N GLU A 630 -8.57 -0.14 2.62
CA GLU A 630 -9.81 -0.81 2.99
C GLU A 630 -9.83 -1.04 4.50
N LEU A 631 -10.92 -0.61 5.15
CA LEU A 631 -11.13 -0.83 6.57
C LEU A 631 -11.70 -2.25 6.76
N PRO A 632 -10.94 -3.20 7.35
CA PRO A 632 -11.46 -4.55 7.58
C PRO A 632 -12.65 -4.52 8.55
N PRO A 633 -13.61 -5.46 8.51
CA PRO A 633 -14.71 -5.48 9.48
C PRO A 633 -14.20 -5.77 10.92
N TYR A 634 -14.95 -5.32 11.95
CA TYR A 634 -14.66 -5.68 13.34
C TYR A 634 -14.73 -7.20 13.51
N ARG A 635 -13.73 -7.80 14.16
CA ARG A 635 -13.70 -9.22 14.49
C ARG A 635 -13.69 -9.38 16.01
N ILE A 636 -14.47 -10.32 16.52
CA ILE A 636 -14.42 -10.66 17.94
C ILE A 636 -13.14 -11.46 18.17
N PRO A 637 -12.19 -10.96 18.99
CA PRO A 637 -10.91 -11.62 19.13
C PRO A 637 -11.03 -12.92 19.94
N CYS A 638 -10.54 -14.03 19.39
CA CYS A 638 -10.49 -15.30 20.12
C CYS A 638 -9.33 -15.29 21.13
N VAL A 639 -9.65 -15.35 22.43
CA VAL A 639 -8.66 -15.36 23.53
C VAL A 639 -7.60 -16.46 23.35
N LYS A 640 -7.98 -17.63 22.84
CA LYS A 640 -7.06 -18.75 22.58
C LYS A 640 -5.98 -18.41 21.54
N SER A 641 -6.33 -17.63 20.51
CA SER A 641 -5.35 -17.15 19.52
C SER A 641 -4.41 -16.13 20.16
N ILE A 642 -4.96 -15.14 20.85
CA ILE A 642 -4.18 -14.08 21.51
C ILE A 642 -3.14 -14.68 22.46
N LEU A 643 -3.53 -15.64 23.30
CA LEU A 643 -2.61 -16.28 24.25
C LEU A 643 -1.51 -17.09 23.55
N ARG A 644 -1.84 -17.80 22.47
CA ARG A 644 -0.85 -18.54 21.67
C ARG A 644 0.15 -17.59 21.01
N ASP A 645 -0.33 -16.56 20.34
CA ASP A 645 0.52 -15.57 19.65
C ASP A 645 1.41 -14.81 20.64
N THR A 646 0.88 -14.52 21.84
CA THR A 646 1.63 -13.90 22.93
C THR A 646 2.73 -14.84 23.44
N TRP A 647 2.45 -16.13 23.59
CA TRP A 647 3.42 -17.13 24.01
C TRP A 647 4.54 -17.36 22.99
N ASP A 648 4.20 -17.43 21.70
CA ASP A 648 5.21 -17.59 20.64
C ASP A 648 6.17 -16.39 20.59
N LYS A 649 5.64 -15.17 20.78
CA LYS A 649 6.46 -13.96 20.92
C LYS A 649 7.33 -14.00 22.17
N ALA A 650 6.80 -14.50 23.30
CA ALA A 650 7.55 -14.71 24.55
C ALA A 650 8.77 -15.62 24.35
N TYR A 651 8.55 -16.77 23.71
CA TYR A 651 9.58 -17.77 23.47
C TYR A 651 10.68 -17.21 22.55
N GLN A 652 10.29 -16.51 21.48
CA GLN A 652 11.24 -15.87 20.59
C GLN A 652 12.08 -14.80 21.30
N TYR A 653 11.45 -14.00 22.17
CA TYR A 653 12.14 -13.03 23.02
C TYR A 653 13.16 -13.72 23.92
N LEU A 654 12.73 -14.73 24.69
CA LEU A 654 13.60 -15.41 25.66
C LEU A 654 14.78 -16.12 24.97
N LYS A 655 14.54 -16.82 23.86
CA LYS A 655 15.59 -17.57 23.14
C LYS A 655 16.65 -16.66 22.51
N LYS A 656 16.25 -15.56 21.88
CA LYS A 656 17.16 -14.67 21.13
C LYS A 656 17.82 -13.61 22.00
N ILE A 657 17.09 -13.03 22.96
CA ILE A 657 17.57 -11.90 23.76
C ILE A 657 18.22 -12.39 25.04
N GLY A 658 17.70 -13.47 25.65
CA GLY A 658 18.29 -14.05 26.85
C GLY A 658 19.74 -14.49 26.66
N THR A 659 20.05 -15.11 25.51
CA THR A 659 21.43 -15.53 25.18
C THR A 659 22.38 -14.35 24.97
N VAL A 660 21.94 -13.29 24.29
CA VAL A 660 22.76 -12.10 24.05
C VAL A 660 23.04 -11.35 25.36
N ILE A 661 22.03 -11.20 26.22
CA ILE A 661 22.20 -10.50 27.49
C ILE A 661 23.04 -11.32 28.47
N LEU A 662 22.86 -12.64 28.55
CA LEU A 662 23.71 -13.52 29.37
C LEU A 662 25.19 -13.37 28.98
N LEU A 663 25.50 -13.37 27.68
CA LEU A 663 26.87 -13.20 27.20
C LEU A 663 27.39 -11.80 27.53
N GLY A 664 26.55 -10.77 27.35
CA GLY A 664 26.85 -9.39 27.73
C GLY A 664 27.10 -9.20 29.22
N SER A 665 26.30 -9.81 30.10
CA SER A 665 26.45 -9.68 31.56
C SER A 665 27.70 -10.38 32.06
N ILE A 666 28.06 -11.54 31.48
CA ILE A 666 29.34 -12.22 31.76
C ILE A 666 30.53 -11.35 31.34
N ILE A 667 30.46 -10.71 30.16
CA ILE A 667 31.52 -9.81 29.70
C ILE A 667 31.64 -8.58 30.60
N ILE A 668 30.52 -7.91 30.93
CA ILE A 668 30.53 -6.74 31.81
C ILE A 668 31.08 -7.11 33.19
N TRP A 669 30.67 -8.25 33.74
CA TRP A 669 31.21 -8.77 34.99
C TRP A 669 32.72 -9.01 34.89
N ALA A 670 33.20 -9.67 33.82
CA ALA A 670 34.63 -9.94 33.64
C ALA A 670 35.45 -8.66 33.53
N LEU A 671 34.95 -7.66 32.78
CA LEU A 671 35.58 -6.34 32.66
C LEU A 671 35.55 -5.56 33.98
N SER A 672 34.50 -5.72 34.78
CA SER A 672 34.39 -5.10 36.10
C SER A 672 35.26 -5.81 37.15
N PHE A 673 35.54 -7.10 36.98
CA PHE A 673 36.22 -7.93 37.97
C PHE A 673 37.75 -7.93 37.82
N PHE A 674 38.27 -7.80 36.59
CA PHE A 674 39.71 -7.79 36.30
C PHE A 674 40.23 -6.40 35.92
N PRO A 675 41.51 -6.06 36.18
CA PRO A 675 42.54 -6.84 36.88
C PRO A 675 42.45 -6.73 38.42
N ARG A 676 42.87 -7.78 39.14
CA ARG A 676 42.90 -7.81 40.61
C ARG A 676 44.30 -7.44 41.11
N HIS A 677 44.44 -6.34 41.86
CA HIS A 677 45.70 -6.01 42.53
C HIS A 677 45.89 -6.89 43.79
N GLU A 678 47.13 -7.34 43.99
CA GLU A 678 47.56 -8.47 44.82
C GLU A 678 47.30 -8.30 46.34
N GLN A 679 46.90 -7.11 46.80
CA GLN A 679 46.59 -6.84 48.21
C GLN A 679 45.29 -7.51 48.71
N THR A 680 44.48 -8.12 47.84
CA THR A 680 43.22 -8.78 48.22
C THR A 680 43.35 -10.26 48.62
N ILE A 681 44.56 -10.78 48.83
CA ILE A 681 44.80 -12.20 49.19
C ILE A 681 44.62 -12.46 50.70
N ALA A 682 44.73 -11.44 51.54
CA ALA A 682 44.71 -11.61 53.00
C ALA A 682 43.29 -11.49 53.62
N GLY A 683 42.33 -12.33 53.20
CA GLY A 683 41.16 -12.77 54.00
C GLY A 683 40.29 -11.74 54.76
N HIS A 684 40.47 -10.43 54.59
CA HIS A 684 39.68 -9.39 55.24
C HIS A 684 38.57 -8.92 54.31
N GLU A 685 37.40 -8.69 54.88
CA GLU A 685 36.29 -8.04 54.19
C GLU A 685 36.78 -6.70 53.63
N LEU A 686 36.64 -6.50 52.31
CA LEU A 686 37.00 -5.22 51.70
C LEU A 686 36.19 -4.09 52.34
N THR A 687 36.88 -3.11 52.91
CA THR A 687 36.31 -1.80 53.26
C THR A 687 35.75 -1.12 52.00
N ALA A 688 34.77 -0.22 52.16
CA ALA A 688 34.09 0.42 51.03
C ALA A 688 35.07 1.20 50.12
N GLU A 689 36.10 1.81 50.71
CA GLU A 689 37.18 2.55 50.03
C GLU A 689 38.00 1.64 49.10
N MET A 690 38.37 0.43 49.55
CA MET A 690 39.12 -0.54 48.74
C MET A 690 38.31 -1.11 47.57
N LYS A 691 36.96 -1.15 47.68
CA LYS A 691 36.07 -1.56 46.58
C LYS A 691 36.01 -0.51 45.47
N ILE A 692 36.05 0.78 45.82
CA ILE A 692 36.06 1.89 44.85
C ILE A 692 37.37 1.88 44.07
N GLU A 693 38.51 1.79 44.77
CA GLU A 693 39.83 1.75 44.13
C GLU A 693 39.96 0.53 43.21
N GLN A 694 39.40 -0.63 43.60
CA GLN A 694 39.33 -1.80 42.75
C GLN A 694 38.45 -1.59 41.50
N GLN A 695 37.29 -0.94 41.64
CA GLN A 695 36.42 -0.64 40.51
C GLN A 695 37.02 0.42 39.57
N GLU A 696 37.73 1.41 40.12
CA GLU A 696 38.44 2.43 39.36
C GLU A 696 39.60 1.84 38.54
N ASN A 697 40.32 0.87 39.11
CA ASN A 697 41.44 0.17 38.47
C ASN A 697 41.01 -1.05 37.64
N SER A 698 39.72 -1.37 37.57
CA SER A 698 39.19 -2.43 36.70
C SER A 698 39.34 -2.07 35.22
N TYR A 699 39.30 -3.06 34.32
CA TYR A 699 39.27 -2.81 32.87
C TYR A 699 38.07 -1.94 32.48
N LEU A 700 36.93 -2.14 33.14
CA LEU A 700 35.75 -1.30 32.97
C LEU A 700 36.00 0.15 33.44
N GLY A 701 36.73 0.31 34.55
CA GLY A 701 37.23 1.59 35.06
C GLY A 701 38.12 2.33 34.05
N HIS A 702 39.06 1.62 33.44
CA HIS A 702 39.96 2.15 32.42
C HIS A 702 39.21 2.56 31.15
N ILE A 703 38.25 1.75 30.69
CA ILE A 703 37.39 2.09 29.55
C ILE A 703 36.54 3.33 29.89
N GLY A 704 36.02 3.42 31.11
CA GLY A 704 35.29 4.59 31.61
C GLY A 704 36.12 5.86 31.55
N LYS A 705 37.35 5.82 32.07
CA LYS A 705 38.31 6.95 32.00
C LYS A 705 38.77 7.28 30.58
N PHE A 706 38.81 6.29 29.69
CA PHE A 706 39.14 6.53 28.27
C PHE A 706 38.01 7.26 27.53
N ILE A 707 36.76 6.95 27.86
CA ILE A 707 35.57 7.61 27.26
C ILE A 707 35.31 8.97 27.92
N ALA A 708 35.62 9.13 29.21
CA ALA A 708 35.31 10.31 30.00
C ALA A 708 35.69 11.65 29.34
N PRO A 709 36.87 11.85 28.71
CA PRO A 709 37.22 13.12 28.06
C PRO A 709 36.23 13.57 26.98
N THR A 710 35.55 12.63 26.32
CA THR A 710 34.53 12.95 25.31
C THR A 710 33.19 13.36 25.93
N LEU A 711 32.92 12.95 27.17
CA LEU A 711 31.68 13.21 27.90
C LEU A 711 31.84 14.30 28.97
N GLU A 712 33.07 14.67 29.33
CA GLU A 712 33.39 15.75 30.26
C GLU A 712 32.78 17.10 29.84
N PRO A 713 32.72 17.49 28.54
CA PRO A 713 32.00 18.69 28.11
C PRO A 713 30.49 18.70 28.39
N LEU A 714 29.91 17.54 28.67
CA LEU A 714 28.49 17.38 29.08
C LEU A 714 28.32 17.48 30.61
N GLY A 715 29.44 17.60 31.33
CA GLY A 715 29.50 17.49 32.78
C GLY A 715 29.38 16.05 33.28
N PHE A 716 29.75 15.03 32.51
CA PHE A 716 29.69 13.63 32.97
C PHE A 716 31.06 13.15 33.48
N ASP A 717 31.06 12.55 34.67
CA ASP A 717 32.24 11.93 35.27
C ASP A 717 32.49 10.51 34.75
N TRP A 718 33.66 9.95 35.07
CA TRP A 718 34.00 8.57 34.73
C TRP A 718 32.99 7.56 35.33
N LYS A 719 32.46 7.80 36.54
CA LYS A 719 31.39 7.00 37.16
C LYS A 719 30.12 6.97 36.28
N ILE A 720 29.70 8.12 35.75
CA ILE A 720 28.54 8.24 34.83
C ILE A 720 28.86 7.58 33.48
N SER A 721 30.08 7.73 33.00
CA SER A 721 30.55 7.14 31.73
C SER A 721 30.48 5.61 31.78
N ILE A 722 30.87 4.99 32.90
CA ILE A 722 30.72 3.54 33.11
C ILE A 722 29.25 3.14 33.15
N ALA A 723 28.41 3.87 33.89
CA ALA A 723 26.98 3.57 33.95
C ALA A 723 26.30 3.65 32.57
N LEU A 724 26.70 4.60 31.72
CA LEU A 724 26.20 4.71 30.34
C LEU A 724 26.69 3.55 29.47
N LEU A 725 27.94 3.12 29.65
CA LEU A 725 28.54 2.00 28.92
C LEU A 725 27.89 0.66 29.28
N THR A 726 27.67 0.38 30.56
CA THR A 726 26.93 -0.83 30.99
C THR A 726 25.47 -0.78 30.52
N GLY A 727 24.91 0.42 30.43
CA GLY A 727 23.59 0.70 29.83
C GLY A 727 23.46 0.39 28.33
N VAL A 728 24.55 0.07 27.63
CA VAL A 728 24.51 -0.41 26.24
C VAL A 728 23.84 -1.79 26.16
N ALA A 729 24.11 -2.66 27.14
CA ALA A 729 23.53 -3.99 27.20
C ALA A 729 22.03 -3.94 27.53
N SER A 730 21.68 -3.28 28.63
CA SER A 730 20.29 -2.98 29.00
C SER A 730 20.19 -1.64 29.72
N LYS A 731 19.13 -0.87 29.41
CA LYS A 731 18.98 0.50 29.93
C LYS A 731 18.71 0.52 31.44
N GLU A 732 18.05 -0.48 32.01
CA GLU A 732 17.82 -0.51 33.46
C GLU A 732 19.10 -0.65 34.29
N ILE A 733 20.16 -1.26 33.71
CA ILE A 733 21.43 -1.52 34.41
C ILE A 733 22.12 -0.21 34.79
N VAL A 734 21.81 0.90 34.12
CA VAL A 734 22.34 2.24 34.44
C VAL A 734 22.02 2.62 35.89
N VAL A 735 20.79 2.40 36.36
CA VAL A 735 20.40 2.72 37.74
C VAL A 735 21.14 1.82 38.72
N SER A 736 21.24 0.52 38.42
CA SER A 736 21.95 -0.44 39.26
C SER A 736 23.45 -0.13 39.36
N THR A 737 24.09 0.29 38.25
CA THR A 737 25.50 0.67 38.24
C THR A 737 25.75 2.00 38.93
N LEU A 738 24.89 3.01 38.75
CA LEU A 738 24.93 4.22 39.58
C LEU A 738 24.75 3.87 41.07
N GLY A 739 23.82 2.96 41.38
CA GLY A 739 23.58 2.46 42.72
C GLY A 739 24.84 1.89 43.35
N VAL A 740 25.57 1.02 42.64
CA VAL A 740 26.82 0.39 43.13
C VAL A 740 27.98 1.39 43.22
N LEU A 741 28.20 2.19 42.18
CA LEU A 741 29.35 3.10 42.08
C LEU A 741 29.28 4.27 43.07
N TYR A 742 28.06 4.69 43.47
CA TYR A 742 27.84 5.75 44.45
C TYR A 742 27.38 5.19 45.82
N ASN A 743 27.33 3.86 46.02
CA ASN A 743 27.05 3.24 47.32
C ASN A 743 28.25 3.26 48.27
N ALA A 744 29.46 3.39 47.72
CA ALA A 744 30.67 3.08 48.43
C ALA A 744 31.29 4.27 49.18
N ASP A 745 30.69 5.46 49.07
CA ASP A 745 31.27 6.71 49.59
C ASP A 745 30.79 7.10 51.01
N LEU A 746 29.77 6.44 51.61
CA LEU A 746 29.27 6.79 52.97
C LEU A 746 28.72 5.58 53.77
N GLU A 747 29.24 5.36 54.98
CA GLU A 747 28.91 4.23 55.90
C GLU A 747 27.49 4.23 56.53
N SER A 748 26.58 5.12 56.12
CA SER A 748 25.23 5.21 56.73
C SER A 748 24.17 4.47 55.91
N ASN A 749 23.65 3.37 56.47
CA ASN A 749 22.65 2.45 55.88
C ASN A 749 21.21 3.01 55.71
N ASP A 750 20.92 4.25 56.11
CA ASP A 750 19.54 4.78 56.17
C ASP A 750 19.17 5.83 55.10
N ASN A 751 20.12 6.34 54.31
CA ASN A 751 19.82 7.40 53.33
C ASN A 751 19.46 6.83 51.95
N SER A 752 18.38 7.34 51.36
CA SER A 752 17.93 6.95 50.02
C SER A 752 18.97 7.29 48.94
N LEU A 753 19.11 6.47 47.89
CA LEU A 753 20.04 6.70 46.76
C LEU A 753 19.95 8.13 46.18
N THR A 754 18.74 8.69 46.21
CA THR A 754 18.39 10.07 45.83
C THR A 754 19.17 11.13 46.62
N GLU A 755 19.32 10.96 47.93
CA GLU A 755 20.04 11.90 48.80
C GLU A 755 21.55 11.78 48.61
N ARG A 756 22.04 10.56 48.37
CA ARG A 756 23.46 10.29 48.11
C ARG A 756 23.94 10.94 46.82
N LEU A 757 23.16 10.85 45.74
CA LEU A 757 23.45 11.51 44.47
C LEU A 757 23.52 13.04 44.59
N ARG A 758 22.78 13.65 45.53
CA ARG A 758 22.84 15.10 45.78
C ARG A 758 24.05 15.51 46.63
N ALA A 759 24.52 14.62 47.50
CA ALA A 759 25.58 14.91 48.47
C ALA A 759 27.00 14.72 47.89
N GLU A 760 27.12 13.90 46.84
CA GLU A 760 28.40 13.58 46.21
C GLU A 760 29.10 14.80 45.56
N LYS A 761 30.41 14.92 45.80
CA LYS A 761 31.27 15.97 45.23
C LYS A 761 32.42 15.37 44.46
N ARG A 762 32.81 16.05 43.37
CA ARG A 762 34.01 15.74 42.59
C ARG A 762 35.30 15.99 43.39
N PRO A 763 36.44 15.44 42.95
CA PRO A 763 37.75 15.76 43.51
C PRO A 763 38.04 17.26 43.59
N ASP A 764 37.47 18.05 42.68
CA ASP A 764 37.61 19.51 42.61
C ASP A 764 36.63 20.28 43.53
N GLY A 765 35.82 19.58 44.34
CA GLY A 765 34.87 20.17 45.30
C GLY A 765 33.52 20.61 44.73
N THR A 766 33.33 20.57 43.40
CA THR A 766 32.04 20.83 42.75
C THR A 766 31.07 19.65 42.92
N PRO A 767 29.74 19.88 43.00
CA PRO A 767 28.77 18.79 43.09
C PRO A 767 28.86 17.86 41.87
N ALA A 768 28.94 16.55 42.09
CA ALA A 768 29.03 15.55 41.02
C ALA A 768 27.76 15.50 40.17
N PHE A 769 26.61 15.78 40.79
CA PHE A 769 25.34 15.99 40.09
C PHE A 769 24.76 17.38 40.38
N THR A 770 24.46 18.11 39.32
CA THR A 770 23.62 19.31 39.34
C THR A 770 22.32 19.06 38.58
N SER A 771 21.31 19.92 38.74
CA SER A 771 20.07 19.85 37.93
C SER A 771 20.37 19.84 36.43
N ALA A 772 21.41 20.58 36.00
CA ALA A 772 21.87 20.63 34.61
C ALA A 772 22.42 19.28 34.13
N ILE A 773 23.28 18.65 34.95
CA ILE A 773 23.86 17.32 34.65
C ILE A 773 22.75 16.26 34.64
N ALA A 774 21.82 16.30 35.60
CA ALA A 774 20.71 15.37 35.67
C ALA A 774 19.82 15.46 34.41
N LEU A 775 19.49 16.67 33.96
CA LEU A 775 18.68 16.88 32.75
C LEU A 775 19.44 16.51 31.47
N SER A 776 20.72 16.88 31.37
CA SER A 776 21.63 16.46 30.30
C SER A 776 21.72 14.94 30.21
N LEU A 777 21.85 14.25 31.33
CA LEU A 777 21.91 12.79 31.44
C LEU A 777 20.58 12.13 31.05
N MET A 778 19.44 12.67 31.49
CA MET A 778 18.13 12.17 31.06
C MET A 778 17.93 12.27 29.55
N LEU A 779 18.32 13.38 28.93
CA LEU A 779 18.26 13.54 27.46
C LEU A 779 19.28 12.67 26.74
N PHE A 780 20.48 12.49 27.30
CA PHE A 780 21.47 11.58 26.74
C PHE A 780 20.91 10.15 26.73
N VAL A 781 20.35 9.70 27.86
CA VAL A 781 19.74 8.38 28.01
C VAL A 781 18.54 8.17 27.07
N LEU A 782 17.78 9.23 26.80
CA LEU A 782 16.66 9.21 25.85
C LEU A 782 17.13 8.91 24.43
N ILE A 783 18.27 9.47 24.00
CA ILE A 783 18.66 9.48 22.58
C ILE A 783 19.75 8.46 22.26
N TYR A 784 20.68 8.21 23.18
CA TYR A 784 21.89 7.46 22.91
C TYR A 784 21.65 5.99 22.54
N PHE A 785 22.74 5.34 22.15
CA PHE A 785 22.88 3.95 21.70
C PHE A 785 21.67 3.04 22.01
N PRO A 786 20.90 2.58 21.00
CA PRO A 786 19.81 1.63 21.22
C PRO A 786 20.32 0.33 21.85
N CYS A 787 19.55 -0.36 22.69
CA CYS A 787 20.06 -1.59 23.31
C CYS A 787 20.54 -2.62 22.28
N ILE A 788 21.48 -3.49 22.65
CA ILE A 788 22.08 -4.49 21.74
C ILE A 788 21.00 -5.31 21.02
N ALA A 789 19.92 -5.65 21.73
CA ALA A 789 18.76 -6.33 21.14
C ALA A 789 18.14 -5.53 19.98
N THR A 790 17.92 -4.23 20.16
CA THR A 790 17.39 -3.34 19.11
C THR A 790 18.34 -3.25 17.92
N VAL A 791 19.66 -3.14 18.14
CA VAL A 791 20.65 -3.12 17.03
C VAL A 791 20.62 -4.42 16.23
N ALA A 792 20.55 -5.57 16.92
CA ALA A 792 20.45 -6.88 16.28
C ALA A 792 19.14 -7.02 15.46
N THR A 793 18.03 -6.50 15.97
CA THR A 793 16.75 -6.48 15.24
C THR A 793 16.81 -5.55 14.03
N ILE A 794 17.43 -4.37 14.12
CA ILE A 794 17.63 -3.46 12.98
C ILE A 794 18.42 -4.18 11.87
N LYS A 795 19.51 -4.85 12.22
CA LYS A 795 20.28 -5.68 11.27
C LYS A 795 19.40 -6.73 10.59
N HIS A 796 18.57 -7.43 11.38
CA HIS A 796 17.72 -8.50 10.86
C HIS A 796 16.62 -7.97 9.92
N GLU A 797 15.99 -6.85 10.25
CA GLU A 797 14.91 -6.26 9.44
C GLU A 797 15.41 -5.51 8.20
N THR A 798 16.60 -4.90 8.26
CA THR A 798 17.20 -4.16 7.15
C THR A 798 18.10 -5.01 6.25
N GLY A 799 18.42 -6.24 6.66
CA GLY A 799 19.28 -7.17 5.93
C GLY A 799 20.75 -6.77 5.84
N SER A 800 21.18 -5.65 6.46
CA SER A 800 22.56 -5.16 6.34
C SER A 800 23.10 -4.52 7.61
N TRP A 801 24.40 -4.72 7.87
CA TRP A 801 25.10 -4.09 8.99
C TRP A 801 25.30 -2.58 8.82
N ARG A 802 25.24 -2.08 7.57
CA ARG A 802 25.42 -0.65 7.28
C ARG A 802 24.38 0.21 7.99
N TRP A 803 23.10 -0.19 7.94
CA TRP A 803 22.00 0.54 8.59
C TRP A 803 22.01 0.40 10.11
N ALA A 804 22.42 -0.77 10.64
CA ALA A 804 22.56 -0.96 12.08
C ALA A 804 23.69 -0.09 12.68
N LEU A 805 24.84 -0.02 12.00
CA LEU A 805 25.94 0.87 12.41
C LEU A 805 25.56 2.34 12.25
N PHE A 806 24.89 2.70 11.14
CA PHE A 806 24.37 4.05 10.97
C PHE A 806 23.46 4.44 12.14
N ALA A 807 22.55 3.56 12.56
CA ALA A 807 21.67 3.78 13.71
C ALA A 807 22.43 4.05 15.01
N VAL A 808 23.50 3.31 15.25
CA VAL A 808 24.40 3.49 16.40
C VAL A 808 25.10 4.85 16.36
N PHE A 809 25.75 5.18 15.23
CA PHE A 809 26.56 6.39 15.14
C PHE A 809 25.71 7.66 15.17
N TYR A 810 24.58 7.69 14.44
CA TYR A 810 23.75 8.88 14.40
C TYR A 810 23.10 9.14 15.77
N THR A 811 22.67 8.10 16.50
CA THR A 811 22.06 8.28 17.83
C THR A 811 23.06 8.77 18.87
N ILE A 812 24.30 8.27 18.87
CA ILE A 812 25.37 8.78 19.74
C ILE A 812 25.69 10.24 19.41
N ALA A 813 25.89 10.56 18.13
CA ALA A 813 26.19 11.92 17.70
C ALA A 813 25.06 12.90 18.08
N LEU A 814 23.81 12.50 17.86
CA LEU A 814 22.64 13.29 18.20
C LEU A 814 22.49 13.49 19.72
N ALA A 815 22.72 12.43 20.51
CA ALA A 815 22.68 12.50 21.97
C ALA A 815 23.73 13.47 22.49
N TRP A 816 24.97 13.38 21.98
CA TRP A 816 26.06 14.26 22.38
C TRP A 816 25.75 15.73 22.05
N ILE A 817 25.31 16.03 20.82
CA ILE A 817 24.98 17.40 20.39
C ILE A 817 23.86 18.00 21.25
N ILE A 818 22.77 17.24 21.48
CA ILE A 818 21.61 17.74 22.23
C ILE A 818 21.94 17.92 23.71
N SER A 819 22.60 16.94 24.34
CA SER A 819 23.01 17.04 25.74
C SER A 819 24.02 18.16 25.96
N PHE A 820 24.96 18.37 25.03
CA PHE A 820 25.92 19.47 25.09
C PHE A 820 25.22 20.84 25.02
N ALA A 821 24.33 21.00 24.04
CA ALA A 821 23.57 22.23 23.88
C ALA A 821 22.75 22.56 25.14
N VAL A 822 22.13 21.56 25.76
CA VAL A 822 21.31 21.73 26.97
C VAL A 822 22.16 22.00 28.21
N TYR A 823 23.25 21.26 28.41
CA TYR A 823 24.17 21.47 29.52
C TYR A 823 24.75 22.88 29.49
N GLN A 824 25.28 23.31 28.34
CA GLN A 824 25.87 24.65 28.19
C GLN A 824 24.83 25.76 28.38
N SER A 825 23.60 25.56 27.90
CA SER A 825 22.51 26.55 28.05
C SER A 825 22.10 26.76 29.51
N ILE A 826 22.10 25.70 30.31
CA ILE A 826 21.72 25.75 31.73
C ILE A 826 22.89 26.23 32.59
N ALA A 827 24.11 25.78 32.30
CA ALA A 827 25.32 26.12 33.06
C ALA A 827 25.71 27.60 32.94
N HIS A 828 25.46 28.27 31.81
CA HIS A 828 25.81 29.69 31.61
C HIS A 828 24.84 30.72 32.23
N HIS A 829 23.94 30.32 33.14
CA HIS A 829 22.97 31.20 33.82
C HIS A 829 22.05 32.03 32.89
N ALA A 830 21.97 31.72 31.59
CA ALA A 830 21.13 32.47 30.67
C ALA A 830 19.63 32.22 30.91
N ILE A 831 19.26 31.15 31.63
CA ILE A 831 17.87 30.71 31.76
C ILE A 831 17.68 30.00 33.12
N GLN A 832 16.92 30.61 34.06
CA GLN A 832 16.44 29.90 35.27
C GLN A 832 15.76 28.58 34.88
N GLU A 833 15.78 27.55 35.73
CA GLU A 833 15.13 26.25 35.43
C GLU A 833 13.67 26.42 34.95
N VAL A 834 12.98 27.41 35.51
CA VAL A 834 11.63 27.85 35.12
C VAL A 834 11.59 28.36 33.69
N ALA A 835 12.60 29.12 33.25
CA ALA A 835 12.69 29.70 31.92
C ALA A 835 13.09 28.67 30.85
N VAL A 836 13.78 27.55 31.18
CA VAL A 836 13.99 26.45 30.21
C VAL A 836 12.70 25.67 30.05
N ALA A 837 12.00 25.40 31.15
CA ALA A 837 10.65 24.83 31.10
C ALA A 837 9.68 25.75 30.35
N LEU A 838 9.75 27.07 30.55
CA LEU A 838 8.97 28.07 29.83
C LEU A 838 9.40 28.20 28.38
N ILE A 839 10.68 28.09 28.02
CA ILE A 839 11.16 28.14 26.64
C ILE A 839 10.81 26.85 25.91
N LEU A 840 10.87 25.69 26.56
CA LEU A 840 10.34 24.44 26.01
C LEU A 840 8.83 24.51 25.88
N PHE A 841 8.10 25.05 26.87
CA PHE A 841 6.66 25.24 26.81
C PHE A 841 6.23 26.28 25.77
N ILE A 842 6.99 27.37 25.64
CA ILE A 842 6.82 28.41 24.61
C ILE A 842 7.25 27.88 23.26
N ALA A 843 8.28 27.04 23.15
CA ALA A 843 8.66 26.36 21.91
C ALA A 843 7.61 25.32 21.52
N ILE A 844 6.95 24.67 22.49
CA ILE A 844 5.80 23.79 22.29
C ILE A 844 4.59 24.63 21.86
N ILE A 845 4.31 25.78 22.48
CA ILE A 845 3.23 26.69 22.08
C ILE A 845 3.51 27.32 20.73
N ILE A 846 4.74 27.74 20.45
CA ILE A 846 5.20 28.28 19.17
C ILE A 846 5.19 27.16 18.15
N SER A 847 5.55 25.92 18.49
CA SER A 847 5.43 24.77 17.57
C SER A 847 3.97 24.45 17.31
N ILE A 848 3.08 24.45 18.31
CA ILE A 848 1.62 24.37 18.15
C ILE A 848 1.08 25.58 17.37
N HIS A 849 1.68 26.76 17.52
CA HIS A 849 1.27 28.01 16.87
C HIS A 849 1.79 28.10 15.44
N TYR A 850 2.99 27.59 15.15
CA TYR A 850 3.62 27.47 13.84
C TYR A 850 3.01 26.29 13.09
N PHE A 851 2.63 25.23 13.80
CA PHE A 851 1.75 24.17 13.33
C PHE A 851 0.35 24.73 13.06
N ARG A 852 -0.21 25.59 13.93
CA ARG A 852 -1.47 26.34 13.69
C ARG A 852 -1.34 27.40 12.59
N LYS A 853 -0.16 27.96 12.36
CA LYS A 853 0.14 28.99 11.35
C LYS A 853 0.49 28.36 10.01
N SER A 854 1.10 27.17 9.99
CA SER A 854 1.17 26.26 8.84
C SER A 854 -0.23 25.76 8.49
N LEU A 855 -1.04 25.41 9.51
CA LEU A 855 -2.48 25.19 9.35
C LEU A 855 -3.19 26.46 8.85
N LYS A 856 -2.82 27.69 9.25
CA LYS A 856 -3.46 28.94 8.80
C LYS A 856 -2.96 29.45 7.44
N ARG A 857 -1.71 29.18 7.05
CA ARG A 857 -1.15 29.51 5.73
C ARG A 857 -1.63 28.53 4.65
N LYS A 858 -2.34 27.47 5.06
CA LYS A 858 -3.26 26.65 4.25
C LYS A 858 -4.73 26.69 4.76
N ARG A 859 -5.13 27.76 5.46
CA ARG A 859 -6.55 28.12 5.72
C ARG A 859 -6.90 29.50 5.13
N SER A 860 -6.35 29.85 3.98
CA SER A 860 -7.27 30.36 2.95
C SER A 860 -7.80 29.12 2.25
N CYS A 861 -9.10 28.91 2.31
CA CYS A 861 -9.76 27.92 1.48
C CYS A 861 -9.36 28.16 0.02
N GLN A 862 -8.46 27.33 -0.51
CA GLN A 862 -8.40 27.03 -1.93
C GLN A 862 -8.95 25.62 -2.04
N GLY A 863 -10.14 25.46 -2.63
CA GLY A 863 -10.72 24.14 -2.89
C GLY A 863 -12.15 23.91 -2.40
N CYS A 864 -12.96 24.95 -2.17
CA CYS A 864 -14.42 24.75 -2.09
C CYS A 864 -15.19 26.03 -2.46
N THR A 865 -15.18 26.39 -3.74
CA THR A 865 -16.03 27.47 -4.30
C THR A 865 -17.47 26.99 -4.55
N ALA A 866 -17.76 25.68 -4.45
CA ALA A 866 -19.09 25.13 -4.70
C ALA A 866 -20.10 25.33 -3.56
N CYS A 867 -19.66 25.45 -2.29
CA CYS A 867 -20.57 25.66 -1.17
C CYS A 867 -20.97 27.14 -0.96
N ASP A 868 -20.15 28.09 -1.40
CA ASP A 868 -20.42 29.53 -1.20
C ASP A 868 -21.31 30.12 -2.33
N SER A 869 -21.32 29.49 -3.51
CA SER A 869 -22.22 29.84 -4.61
C SER A 869 -23.65 29.32 -4.43
N LEU A 870 -23.85 28.25 -3.65
CA LEU A 870 -25.18 27.69 -3.33
C LEU A 870 -25.86 28.40 -2.14
N GLN A 871 -25.10 29.06 -1.25
CA GLN A 871 -25.66 29.82 -0.12
C GLN A 871 -26.09 31.25 -0.48
N LYS A 872 -25.59 31.85 -1.56
CA LYS A 872 -25.96 33.22 -1.96
C LYS A 872 -27.30 33.34 -2.69
N HIS A 873 -27.93 32.22 -3.08
CA HIS A 873 -29.18 32.25 -3.86
C HIS A 873 -30.38 31.50 -3.26
N MET A 874 -30.32 31.01 -2.02
CA MET A 874 -31.47 30.37 -1.39
C MET A 874 -31.84 31.00 -0.05
N ASN A 875 -33.03 31.60 -0.01
CA ASN A 875 -33.62 32.21 1.17
C ASN A 875 -33.92 31.10 2.22
N PRO A 876 -33.42 31.20 3.47
CA PRO A 876 -33.48 30.12 4.47
C PRO A 876 -34.90 29.66 4.87
N ARG A 877 -35.94 30.42 4.51
CA ARG A 877 -37.34 30.07 4.79
C ARG A 877 -37.91 29.01 3.82
N ASP A 878 -37.39 28.90 2.61
CA ASP A 878 -37.88 27.91 1.62
C ASP A 878 -37.34 26.49 1.84
N CYS A 879 -36.16 26.35 2.45
CA CYS A 879 -35.59 25.03 2.77
C CYS A 879 -36.44 24.28 3.81
N ARG A 880 -36.85 24.94 4.90
CA ARG A 880 -37.68 24.30 5.93
C ARG A 880 -39.10 23.95 5.45
N ALA A 881 -39.62 24.69 4.47
CA ALA A 881 -40.91 24.40 3.87
C ALA A 881 -40.85 23.16 2.93
N LYS A 882 -39.75 22.96 2.21
CA LYS A 882 -39.54 21.77 1.36
C LYS A 882 -39.18 20.52 2.17
N GLU A 883 -38.44 20.65 3.26
CA GLU A 883 -38.14 19.53 4.18
C GLU A 883 -39.41 18.99 4.84
N ARG A 884 -40.31 19.87 5.31
CA ARG A 884 -41.64 19.44 5.84
C ARG A 884 -42.53 18.81 4.78
N LYS A 885 -42.37 19.18 3.51
CA LYS A 885 -43.14 18.59 2.40
C LYS A 885 -42.62 17.22 1.97
N TYR A 886 -41.33 16.92 2.22
CA TYR A 886 -40.72 15.63 1.92
C TYR A 886 -40.94 14.61 3.06
N GLN A 887 -40.98 15.06 4.32
CA GLN A 887 -41.30 14.17 5.45
C GLN A 887 -42.78 13.77 5.53
N ASN A 888 -43.70 14.55 4.95
CA ASN A 888 -45.13 14.21 4.91
C ASN A 888 -45.53 13.37 3.65
N LYS A 889 -44.56 12.93 2.84
CA LYS A 889 -44.79 12.10 1.64
C LYS A 889 -44.00 10.78 1.61
N LEU A 890 -43.21 10.52 2.65
CA LEU A 890 -42.83 9.19 3.12
C LEU A 890 -43.85 8.78 4.19
#